data_AF-A0A6V8F0B3-F1
#
_entry.id   AF-A0A6V8F0B3-F1
#
_cell.length_a   1.000
_cell.length_b   1.000
_cell.length_c   1.000
_cell.angle_alpha   90.00
_cell.angle_beta   90.00
_cell.angle_gamma   90.00
#
_symmetry.space_group_name_H-M   'P 1'
#
loop_
_entity.id
_entity.type
_entity.pdbx_description
1 polymer ?
#
loop_
_entity_poly.entity_id
_entity_poly.type
_entity_poly.pdbx_seq_one_letter_code
_entity_poly.pdbx_strand_id
1 'polypeptide(L)'
;MMRAIRGLNIHSTSLRKKNQQKNKATSEVLGTLLLIGICVSLFVLLAIATMSMPSVFFSNPTPSVNIIGRIEGNSVVFEHHGGQGIPLDTEITVWFAETKVVTTVGNILDAASKADGEWNIGEKIFIPNNDPNLPIMLVSVSITDKESNSVIMRGVLQEGSQAVNPIAVTLNADSITTDTAKIYMHYDYRYYLGTKKVRFTYIKASIYTANNSAPWNSTVWVQVFGHNGSYNYNLIGLNENTEYFYQAWVQYNSSTNASIKLTSTGTINSFRTQSYSSGLWRFDESSGLIAIDSSNNGNNGTLFPADVTQAPQRINQSDNVVNNRSLRFDGYNDYVIINHASSLSPTNEIAIEAWVKPESKTEFKGTNIPRINSTIFGTQAYGCYEPDIINISNDRFAIVSRNSALAGFVITTQISSEGNISKNATTSVIDIYQFETVRCETPRIIKIVGSADLYAIVYRGQNGYLYIATVQILSNGKITKAVINKVTIDSINCYYPDIIFTEGDYYAVAYSSYEFYLAANRYVGRLQTAKITPAGVVTAQKSYYNFGGGSTPTGIMQYLDIIRVKDDYYSIVFRDSDTDGSLRAIQIKNGWNIFVDAIRYKFDNNNISDLPLRIIHVFDKIYAVFYGDKMGNLQRGGALETIILSDTGTFVDSVDYDTLLPPADWNQFSNPEIIHITGDIFAVSYRLSTRAEVKTLQISNLGVITNHTNDAAWKYVYQPASSYTISSPKIIEVSAVKDTYAIVYPKSVSSDTNNGVLLTIKIPDNGSIVKKILDSVLLGPVNFYAPDIVLVSNDIYAVVCRKVLYGSISLHTIRISNVGKIEKSFIDTLDITMPEATPGLSIKIVYVTNNIYMIVFDNYGSPTITIKTVEIANNGTIRDNFLCSYNITKPGYSNFCSPNVIRIKDNIFAVSYHSTNYASKSDLISTIQISLAGNITLIDTYTANAYFSSVFGYDEYSDIIPVDGSNHLYALLYGYDYFIPGQHRGSGVIITIQINDTGVINQNPKATFTFEAYGCSRPDLIHIKNTTYALAYSKSVGTNPYQISGIVQTLYISSNGTIIKQQPKGTSVRSVFLQMDQSIGP
;
A
#
# COMPACT_ATOMS: atom_id res chain seq x y z
N MET A 1 48.97 19.58 -11.46
CA MET A 1 48.49 19.81 -12.85
C MET A 1 49.72 19.77 -13.77
N MET A 2 49.74 18.90 -14.80
CA MET A 2 50.80 18.70 -15.82
C MET A 2 52.23 18.30 -15.34
N ARG A 3 52.64 17.04 -15.59
CA ARG A 3 53.59 16.57 -16.64
C ARG A 3 55.06 16.97 -16.36
N ALA A 4 55.98 16.12 -15.88
CA ALA A 4 56.40 14.76 -16.27
C ALA A 4 57.14 14.67 -17.64
N ILE A 5 58.41 14.21 -17.63
CA ILE A 5 58.95 13.02 -18.36
C ILE A 5 60.50 12.97 -18.41
N ARG A 6 61.04 11.73 -18.33
CA ARG A 6 62.41 11.22 -18.64
C ARG A 6 63.58 11.55 -17.70
N GLY A 7 64.29 10.48 -17.32
CA GLY A 7 65.65 10.50 -16.75
C GLY A 7 66.59 9.61 -17.57
N LEU A 8 67.76 9.28 -17.02
CA LEU A 8 68.69 8.28 -17.57
C LEU A 8 69.58 7.70 -16.44
N ASN A 9 69.81 6.38 -16.50
CA ASN A 9 70.64 5.63 -15.54
C ASN A 9 72.15 5.87 -15.79
N ILE A 10 72.98 5.52 -14.80
CA ILE A 10 74.07 4.53 -14.94
C ILE A 10 74.55 4.07 -13.54
N HIS A 11 74.79 2.75 -13.39
CA HIS A 11 75.35 2.13 -12.18
C HIS A 11 76.88 2.20 -12.13
N SER A 12 77.48 2.14 -10.93
CA SER A 12 78.56 1.16 -10.63
C SER A 12 78.88 1.00 -9.12
N THR A 13 78.44 -0.11 -8.55
CA THR A 13 79.13 -1.00 -7.58
C THR A 13 80.19 -0.44 -6.58
N SER A 14 79.80 -0.44 -5.30
CA SER A 14 80.42 -1.20 -4.19
C SER A 14 81.90 -1.67 -4.26
N LEU A 15 82.69 -1.43 -3.19
CA LEU A 15 83.02 -2.48 -2.20
C LEU A 15 83.85 -2.03 -0.98
N ARG A 16 83.63 -2.76 0.10
CA ARG A 16 84.20 -2.75 1.46
C ARG A 16 85.72 -2.97 1.57
N LYS A 17 86.26 -2.45 2.70
CA LYS A 17 87.14 -3.08 3.73
C LYS A 17 88.66 -2.77 3.77
N LYS A 18 89.03 -2.30 4.99
CA LYS A 18 90.18 -2.68 5.85
C LYS A 18 91.62 -2.27 5.49
N ASN A 19 92.21 -1.54 6.45
CA ASN A 19 93.53 -1.73 7.06
C ASN A 19 94.75 -1.97 6.14
N GLN A 20 95.73 -1.05 6.19
CA GLN A 20 96.87 -1.26 7.08
C GLN A 20 97.70 0.01 7.37
N GLN A 21 98.32 0.02 8.54
CA GLN A 21 99.26 1.04 8.99
C GLN A 21 100.60 0.89 8.26
N LYS A 22 101.22 2.01 7.85
CA LYS A 22 102.54 2.49 8.35
C LYS A 22 103.14 3.57 7.43
N ASN A 23 102.80 4.82 7.70
CA ASN A 23 103.65 5.98 7.41
C ASN A 23 103.43 7.06 8.49
N LYS A 24 103.60 6.65 9.76
CA LYS A 24 103.63 7.53 10.96
C LYS A 24 104.93 8.34 10.97
N ALA A 25 104.97 9.36 10.13
CA ALA A 25 105.93 10.47 10.20
C ALA A 25 105.45 11.69 9.38
N THR A 26 104.88 11.45 8.19
CA THR A 26 104.53 12.54 7.25
C THR A 26 103.05 12.90 7.23
N SER A 27 102.14 11.94 7.48
CA SER A 27 100.70 12.23 7.59
C SER A 27 100.35 13.01 8.86
N GLU A 28 100.99 12.66 9.99
CA GLU A 28 100.78 13.37 11.26
C GLU A 28 101.28 14.83 11.21
N VAL A 29 102.35 15.14 10.48
CA VAL A 29 102.88 16.51 10.37
C VAL A 29 101.97 17.41 9.53
N LEU A 30 101.48 16.96 8.36
CA LEU A 30 100.49 17.74 7.60
C LEU A 30 99.17 17.88 8.36
N GLY A 31 98.69 16.81 9.00
CA GLY A 31 97.48 16.85 9.82
C GLY A 31 97.61 17.85 10.98
N THR A 32 98.75 17.84 11.68
CA THR A 32 99.00 18.75 12.81
C THR A 32 99.18 20.19 12.36
N LEU A 33 99.85 20.46 11.24
CA LEU A 33 99.96 21.82 10.67
C LEU A 33 98.60 22.37 10.21
N LEU A 34 97.76 21.53 9.57
CA LEU A 34 96.40 21.93 9.20
C LEU A 34 95.52 22.17 10.44
N LEU A 35 95.61 21.29 11.44
CA LEU A 35 94.85 21.42 12.68
C LEU A 35 95.30 22.65 13.48
N ILE A 36 96.60 22.91 13.60
CA ILE A 36 97.14 24.13 14.24
C ILE A 36 96.75 25.38 13.44
N GLY A 37 96.79 25.34 12.11
CA GLY A 37 96.35 26.45 11.26
C GLY A 37 94.88 26.82 11.48
N ILE A 38 94.00 25.82 11.48
CA ILE A 38 92.57 26.00 11.78
C ILE A 38 92.38 26.44 13.24
N CYS A 39 93.05 25.79 14.19
CA CYS A 39 92.87 26.03 15.62
C CYS A 39 93.37 27.42 16.02
N VAL A 40 94.53 27.87 15.55
CA VAL A 40 95.04 29.23 15.76
C VAL A 40 94.14 30.25 15.06
N SER A 41 93.65 29.98 13.84
CA SER A 41 92.68 30.88 13.19
C SER A 41 91.38 30.99 14.01
N LEU A 42 90.87 29.87 14.52
CA LEU A 42 89.63 29.81 15.32
C LEU A 42 89.81 30.48 16.69
N PHE A 43 90.94 30.25 17.37
CA PHE A 43 91.24 30.87 18.66
C PHE A 43 91.62 32.35 18.53
N VAL A 44 92.22 32.80 17.43
CA VAL A 44 92.38 34.24 17.14
C VAL A 44 91.02 34.87 16.84
N LEU A 45 90.14 34.22 16.08
CA LEU A 45 88.77 34.70 15.87
C LEU A 45 87.99 34.77 17.19
N LEU A 46 88.14 33.75 18.05
CA LEU A 46 87.50 33.68 19.36
C LEU A 46 88.09 34.71 20.34
N ALA A 47 89.41 34.94 20.33
CA ALA A 47 90.07 35.94 21.17
C ALA A 47 89.74 37.37 20.72
N ILE A 48 89.65 37.63 19.41
CA ILE A 48 89.12 38.89 18.89
C ILE A 48 87.65 39.03 19.29
N ALA A 49 86.84 37.98 19.16
CA ALA A 49 85.44 38.02 19.59
C ALA A 49 85.26 38.27 21.09
N THR A 50 86.07 37.67 21.98
CA THR A 50 85.95 37.89 23.43
C THR A 50 86.59 39.19 23.91
N MET A 51 87.75 39.58 23.38
CA MET A 51 88.47 40.80 23.79
C MET A 51 87.94 42.07 23.11
N SER A 52 87.16 41.95 22.02
CA SER A 52 86.53 43.08 21.32
C SER A 52 85.02 43.16 21.52
N MET A 53 84.43 42.35 22.40
CA MET A 53 83.07 42.59 22.88
C MET A 53 83.05 43.91 23.68
N PRO A 54 82.19 44.88 23.34
CA PRO A 54 81.93 46.01 24.22
C PRO A 54 81.40 45.53 25.57
N SER A 55 81.62 46.30 26.63
CA SER A 55 81.15 46.06 28.00
C SER A 55 79.62 46.12 28.18
N VAL A 56 78.85 45.92 27.11
CA VAL A 56 77.39 46.03 27.00
C VAL A 56 76.69 44.67 27.23
N PHE A 57 77.46 43.57 27.27
CA PHE A 57 76.94 42.22 27.50
C PHE A 57 77.11 41.70 28.95
N PHE A 58 77.71 42.50 29.83
CA PHE A 58 77.57 42.32 31.28
C PHE A 58 76.58 43.38 31.76
N SER A 59 75.31 42.99 31.93
CA SER A 59 74.43 43.69 32.86
C SER A 59 75.11 43.71 34.22
N ASN A 60 75.06 44.84 34.94
CA ASN A 60 75.53 44.88 36.32
C ASN A 60 74.87 43.73 37.11
N PRO A 61 75.60 43.04 38.00
CA PRO A 61 75.02 41.93 38.75
C PRO A 61 73.83 42.43 39.59
N THR A 62 72.76 41.63 39.66
CA THR A 62 71.62 41.92 40.54
C THR A 62 72.12 42.25 41.95
N PRO A 63 71.80 43.44 42.51
CA PRO A 63 72.27 43.82 43.83
C PRO A 63 71.81 42.78 44.86
N SER A 64 72.77 42.24 45.63
CA SER A 64 72.49 41.17 46.58
C SER A 64 71.92 41.77 47.86
N VAL A 65 70.60 41.70 48.00
CA VAL A 65 69.84 42.40 49.03
C VAL A 65 68.63 41.61 49.54
N ASN A 66 68.27 41.85 50.80
CA ASN A 66 67.10 41.29 51.48
C ASN A 66 66.16 42.43 51.85
N ILE A 67 64.95 42.42 51.29
CA ILE A 67 63.89 43.42 51.52
C ILE A 67 62.69 42.72 52.15
N ILE A 68 62.18 43.28 53.25
CA ILE A 68 60.93 42.82 53.85
C ILE A 68 59.80 43.79 53.45
N GLY A 69 58.92 43.31 52.58
CA GLY A 69 57.65 43.99 52.27
C GLY A 69 56.52 43.51 53.19
N ARG A 70 55.69 44.44 53.69
CA ARG A 70 54.52 44.15 54.54
C ARG A 70 53.45 45.23 54.40
N ILE A 71 52.29 45.01 55.01
CA ILE A 71 51.20 46.01 55.08
C ILE A 71 51.09 46.49 56.52
N GLU A 72 51.13 47.82 56.72
CA GLU A 72 50.95 48.46 58.02
C GLU A 72 49.85 49.53 57.90
N GLY A 73 48.69 49.28 58.50
CA GLY A 73 47.51 50.15 58.40
C GLY A 73 47.05 50.32 56.95
N ASN A 74 47.09 51.57 56.46
CA ASN A 74 46.68 51.94 55.10
C ASN A 74 47.87 52.07 54.13
N SER A 75 49.00 51.41 54.40
CA SER A 75 50.22 51.55 53.59
C SER A 75 50.92 50.21 53.36
N VAL A 76 51.47 50.05 52.16
CA VAL A 76 52.50 49.02 51.91
C VAL A 76 53.85 49.61 52.31
N VAL A 77 54.59 48.87 53.11
CA VAL A 77 55.88 49.27 53.68
C VAL A 77 56.94 48.28 53.20
N PHE A 78 58.05 48.79 52.68
CA PHE A 78 59.25 47.99 52.44
C PHE A 78 60.40 48.49 53.29
N GLU A 79 61.21 47.56 53.78
CA GLU A 79 62.32 47.82 54.69
C GLU A 79 63.54 47.02 54.24
N HIS A 80 64.66 47.71 54.06
CA HIS A 80 65.91 47.10 53.63
C HIS A 80 66.58 46.41 54.83
N HIS A 81 66.66 45.09 54.83
CA HIS A 81 67.04 44.28 55.99
C HIS A 81 68.46 43.71 55.93
N GLY A 82 69.19 43.90 54.82
CA GLY A 82 70.61 43.54 54.70
C GLY A 82 71.05 43.36 53.25
N GLY A 83 72.33 43.61 52.96
CA GLY A 83 72.88 43.50 51.61
C GLY A 83 73.50 44.81 51.11
N GLN A 84 73.62 44.95 49.79
CA GLN A 84 74.10 46.16 49.12
C GLN A 84 73.02 47.23 49.05
N GLY A 85 73.41 48.50 49.17
CA GLY A 85 72.53 49.65 48.95
C GLY A 85 71.96 49.67 47.53
N ILE A 86 70.74 50.20 47.40
CA ILE A 86 69.95 50.14 46.16
C ILE A 86 69.88 51.55 45.52
N PRO A 87 70.18 51.71 44.21
CA PRO A 87 70.08 53.01 43.52
C PRO A 87 68.70 53.67 43.62
N LEU A 88 68.66 54.98 43.84
CA LEU A 88 67.42 55.74 44.03
C LEU A 88 66.49 55.78 42.79
N ASP A 89 66.95 55.43 41.59
CA ASP A 89 66.10 55.34 40.39
C ASP A 89 65.40 53.98 40.21
N THR A 90 65.75 52.99 41.04
CA THR A 90 65.10 51.67 41.16
C THR A 90 63.58 51.82 41.19
N GLU A 91 62.89 51.07 40.33
CA GLU A 91 61.44 51.13 40.17
C GLU A 91 60.74 50.20 41.15
N ILE A 92 59.72 50.73 41.82
CA ILE A 92 58.81 49.97 42.67
C ILE A 92 57.41 50.08 42.09
N THR A 93 56.90 48.93 41.66
CA THR A 93 55.51 48.74 41.29
C THR A 93 54.76 48.01 42.41
N VAL A 94 53.60 48.54 42.79
CA VAL A 94 52.62 47.83 43.62
C VAL A 94 51.28 47.79 42.88
N TRP A 95 50.68 46.61 42.78
CA TRP A 95 49.32 46.42 42.28
C TRP A 95 48.37 46.22 43.46
N PHE A 96 47.36 47.09 43.57
CA PHE A 96 46.24 46.96 44.49
C PHE A 96 45.02 46.48 43.70
N ALA A 97 44.69 45.19 43.81
CA ALA A 97 43.78 44.48 42.91
C ALA A 97 44.16 44.63 41.42
N GLU A 98 43.52 45.56 40.69
CA GLU A 98 43.83 45.89 39.28
C GLU A 98 44.58 47.23 39.13
N THR A 99 44.61 48.07 40.16
CA THR A 99 45.22 49.41 40.11
C THR A 99 46.74 49.32 40.29
N LYS A 100 47.50 49.64 39.24
CA LYS A 100 48.98 49.71 39.27
C LYS A 100 49.45 51.09 39.77
N VAL A 101 50.21 51.11 40.85
CA VAL A 101 51.02 52.26 41.29
C VAL A 101 52.48 51.99 40.92
N VAL A 102 53.16 52.99 40.33
CA VAL A 102 54.58 52.92 39.96
C VAL A 102 55.29 54.16 40.48
N THR A 103 56.46 53.98 41.08
CA THR A 103 57.31 55.06 41.58
C THR A 103 58.77 54.62 41.61
N THR A 104 59.68 55.51 41.97
CA THR A 104 61.09 55.18 42.26
C THR A 104 61.39 55.39 43.74
N VAL A 105 62.40 54.68 44.25
CA VAL A 105 62.87 54.82 45.64
C VAL A 105 63.17 56.28 46.00
N GLY A 106 63.86 56.99 45.12
CA GLY A 106 64.20 58.42 45.22
C GLY A 106 63.00 59.38 45.25
N ASN A 107 61.79 58.92 44.94
CA ASN A 107 60.58 59.70 45.16
C ASN A 107 60.01 59.49 46.57
N ILE A 108 60.07 58.27 47.13
CA ILE A 108 59.29 57.86 48.31
C ILE A 108 60.08 57.63 49.61
N LEU A 109 61.41 57.49 49.55
CA LEU A 109 62.28 57.52 50.73
C LEU A 109 62.20 58.90 51.42
N ASP A 110 62.57 59.03 52.70
CA ASP A 110 62.56 60.33 53.36
C ASP A 110 63.79 61.19 53.00
N ALA A 111 63.79 62.45 53.42
CA ALA A 111 64.82 63.42 53.04
C ALA A 111 66.16 63.25 53.78
N ALA A 112 66.21 62.53 54.91
CA ALA A 112 67.45 62.23 55.60
C ALA A 112 68.12 61.00 54.97
N SER A 113 67.35 59.95 54.68
CA SER A 113 67.84 58.72 54.05
C SER A 113 68.22 58.88 52.57
N LYS A 114 67.72 59.88 51.85
CA LYS A 114 68.16 60.16 50.46
C LYS A 114 69.54 60.83 50.34
N ALA A 115 70.21 61.14 51.45
CA ALA A 115 71.36 62.06 51.45
C ALA A 115 72.66 61.48 50.86
N ASP A 116 72.83 60.16 50.87
CA ASP A 116 74.01 59.45 50.34
C ASP A 116 73.84 58.97 48.88
N GLY A 117 72.59 58.88 48.40
CA GLY A 117 72.26 58.52 47.01
C GLY A 117 71.81 57.08 46.81
N GLU A 118 71.64 56.30 47.88
CA GLU A 118 71.18 54.91 47.85
C GLU A 118 69.99 54.69 48.81
N TRP A 119 69.44 53.47 48.86
CA TRP A 119 68.52 53.02 49.91
C TRP A 119 69.18 51.89 50.69
N ASN A 120 69.34 52.10 51.98
CA ASN A 120 70.32 51.42 52.82
C ASN A 120 69.69 50.65 54.01
N ILE A 121 70.52 49.82 54.68
CA ILE A 121 70.05 48.90 55.74
C ILE A 121 69.38 49.65 56.90
N GLY A 122 68.13 49.28 57.20
CA GLY A 122 67.29 49.85 58.27
C GLY A 122 66.29 50.89 57.78
N GLU A 123 66.40 51.34 56.53
CA GLU A 123 65.57 52.40 55.98
C GLU A 123 64.26 51.87 55.40
N LYS A 124 63.20 52.69 55.49
CA LYS A 124 61.82 52.28 55.18
C LYS A 124 61.17 53.24 54.18
N ILE A 125 60.44 52.65 53.25
CA ILE A 125 59.63 53.36 52.26
C ILE A 125 58.15 53.03 52.43
N PHE A 126 57.29 54.02 52.23
CA PHE A 126 55.84 53.92 52.50
C PHE A 126 55.04 54.27 51.24
N ILE A 127 54.20 53.34 50.77
CA ILE A 127 53.30 53.52 49.64
C ILE A 127 51.86 53.50 50.18
N PRO A 128 51.24 54.67 50.43
CA PRO A 128 49.90 54.75 51.01
C PRO A 128 48.82 54.40 50.00
N ASN A 129 47.78 53.70 50.46
CA ASN A 129 46.54 53.49 49.73
C ASN A 129 45.34 53.73 50.67
N ASN A 130 44.52 54.71 50.33
CA ASN A 130 43.35 55.13 51.13
C ASN A 130 42.08 54.31 50.84
N ASP A 131 42.16 53.22 50.06
CA ASP A 131 41.01 52.34 49.83
C ASP A 131 40.63 51.57 51.12
N PRO A 132 39.40 51.71 51.64
CA PRO A 132 38.97 51.06 52.88
C PRO A 132 38.92 49.52 52.78
N ASN A 133 39.02 48.94 51.58
CA ASN A 133 39.07 47.50 51.35
C ASN A 133 40.51 46.94 51.33
N LEU A 134 41.55 47.76 51.54
CA LEU A 134 42.95 47.31 51.55
C LEU A 134 43.19 46.04 52.41
N PRO A 135 42.59 45.86 53.60
CA PRO A 135 42.77 44.64 54.42
C PRO A 135 42.25 43.32 53.80
N ILE A 136 41.55 43.39 52.65
CA ILE A 136 41.00 42.21 51.94
C ILE A 136 41.31 42.21 50.43
N MET A 137 42.10 43.15 49.92
CA MET A 137 42.50 43.21 48.51
C MET A 137 43.71 42.30 48.21
N LEU A 138 43.81 41.80 46.98
CA LEU A 138 45.06 41.21 46.50
C LEU A 138 46.11 42.32 46.34
N VAL A 139 47.24 42.20 47.04
CA VAL A 139 48.37 43.13 46.93
C VAL A 139 49.60 42.39 46.42
N SER A 140 50.10 42.79 45.25
CA SER A 140 51.33 42.24 44.66
C SER A 140 52.35 43.32 44.33
N VAL A 141 53.61 42.93 44.27
CA VAL A 141 54.78 43.82 44.17
C VAL A 141 55.76 43.34 43.10
N SER A 142 56.42 44.30 42.44
CA SER A 142 57.71 44.11 41.78
C SER A 142 58.63 45.28 42.14
N ILE A 143 59.85 44.96 42.61
CA ILE A 143 60.97 45.90 42.76
C ILE A 143 61.99 45.53 41.68
N THR A 144 62.33 46.47 40.81
CA THR A 144 63.20 46.25 39.66
C THR A 144 64.28 47.32 39.65
N ASP A 145 65.53 46.90 39.83
CA ASP A 145 66.69 47.78 39.66
C ASP A 145 66.89 48.09 38.17
N LYS A 146 67.17 49.36 37.87
CA LYS A 146 67.30 49.84 36.50
C LYS A 146 68.71 49.67 35.94
N GLU A 147 69.74 49.72 36.78
CA GLU A 147 71.13 49.66 36.32
C GLU A 147 71.53 48.23 35.89
N SER A 148 71.11 47.24 36.68
CA SER A 148 71.22 45.80 36.35
C SER A 148 70.10 45.29 35.44
N ASN A 149 69.01 46.06 35.27
CA ASN A 149 67.76 45.62 34.62
C ASN A 149 67.22 44.29 35.22
N SER A 150 67.26 44.17 36.55
CA SER A 150 66.94 42.92 37.24
C SER A 150 65.91 43.08 38.36
N VAL A 151 65.12 42.03 38.56
CA VAL A 151 64.06 42.00 39.56
C VAL A 151 64.65 41.61 40.91
N ILE A 152 64.70 42.56 41.85
CA ILE A 152 65.14 42.32 43.23
C ILE A 152 64.08 41.51 43.99
N MET A 153 62.82 41.93 43.88
CA MET A 153 61.70 41.33 44.60
C MET A 153 60.48 41.23 43.68
N ARG A 154 59.80 40.08 43.66
CA ARG A 154 58.48 39.94 43.05
C ARG A 154 57.65 38.92 43.82
N GLY A 155 56.41 39.27 44.14
CA GLY A 155 55.54 38.38 44.91
C GLY A 155 54.17 38.98 45.24
N VAL A 156 53.39 38.22 46.01
CA VAL A 156 52.14 38.66 46.64
C VAL A 156 52.44 38.96 48.10
N LEU A 157 52.13 40.16 48.58
CA LEU A 157 52.28 40.53 50.00
C LEU A 157 51.04 40.17 50.82
N GLN A 158 49.87 40.18 50.18
CA GLN A 158 48.61 39.80 50.79
C GLN A 158 47.74 39.11 49.73
N GLU A 159 47.40 37.85 49.98
CA GLU A 159 46.34 37.16 49.24
C GLU A 159 44.99 37.78 49.57
N GLY A 160 44.17 38.03 48.56
CA GLY A 160 42.90 38.72 48.74
C GLY A 160 42.11 38.83 47.45
N SER A 161 41.09 39.68 47.48
CA SER A 161 40.18 39.90 46.36
C SER A 161 40.81 40.74 45.25
N GLN A 162 40.70 40.26 44.01
CA GLN A 162 40.56 41.16 42.86
C GLN A 162 39.09 41.58 42.76
N ALA A 163 38.84 42.87 42.52
CA ALA A 163 37.53 43.50 42.64
C ALA A 163 36.63 43.26 41.40
N VAL A 164 36.29 42.00 41.14
CA VAL A 164 35.44 41.60 40.01
C VAL A 164 34.00 42.10 40.24
N ASN A 165 33.48 42.90 39.30
CA ASN A 165 32.08 43.36 39.31
C ASN A 165 31.11 42.16 39.37
N PRO A 166 30.06 42.19 40.21
CA PRO A 166 29.07 41.10 40.29
C PRO A 166 28.46 40.73 38.95
N ILE A 167 28.33 39.42 38.71
CA ILE A 167 27.92 38.84 37.43
C ILE A 167 26.54 38.18 37.57
N ALA A 168 25.68 38.39 36.58
CA ALA A 168 24.48 37.59 36.35
C ALA A 168 24.67 36.73 35.10
N VAL A 169 24.29 35.45 35.16
CA VAL A 169 24.21 34.57 33.99
C VAL A 169 22.76 34.12 33.83
N THR A 170 22.13 34.50 32.72
CA THR A 170 20.77 34.05 32.38
C THR A 170 20.83 32.60 31.90
N LEU A 171 20.07 31.71 32.53
CA LEU A 171 19.94 30.31 32.15
C LEU A 171 18.64 30.08 31.38
N ASN A 172 18.49 28.91 30.77
CA ASN A 172 17.27 28.55 30.03
C ASN A 172 16.05 28.46 30.96
N ALA A 173 14.85 28.63 30.39
CA ALA A 173 13.59 28.46 31.08
C ALA A 173 13.16 26.98 31.10
N ASP A 174 12.45 26.57 32.15
CA ASP A 174 11.72 25.30 32.21
C ASP A 174 10.27 25.50 32.68
N SER A 175 9.53 24.40 32.83
CA SER A 175 8.15 24.40 33.38
C SER A 175 7.22 25.40 32.69
N ILE A 176 7.38 25.55 31.37
CA ILE A 176 6.63 26.48 30.54
C ILE A 176 5.23 25.91 30.29
N THR A 177 4.18 26.66 30.62
CA THR A 177 2.78 26.35 30.30
C THR A 177 2.27 27.32 29.23
N THR A 178 0.95 27.41 29.04
CA THR A 178 0.32 28.39 28.15
C THR A 178 0.41 29.82 28.69
N ASP A 179 0.50 29.98 30.01
CA ASP A 179 0.37 31.24 30.74
C ASP A 179 1.48 31.49 31.79
N THR A 180 2.37 30.52 32.02
CA THR A 180 3.48 30.61 32.98
C THR A 180 4.80 30.10 32.40
N ALA A 181 5.92 30.50 33.01
CA ALA A 181 7.24 29.95 32.72
C ALA A 181 8.18 30.13 33.91
N LYS A 182 9.06 29.16 34.15
CA LYS A 182 10.05 29.23 35.23
C LYS A 182 11.43 29.59 34.68
N ILE A 183 11.95 30.74 35.08
CA ILE A 183 13.21 31.29 34.57
C ILE A 183 14.30 31.25 35.65
N TYR A 184 15.55 31.04 35.23
CA TYR A 184 16.69 30.78 36.11
C TYR A 184 17.88 31.69 35.84
N MET A 185 18.68 31.92 36.87
CA MET A 185 19.98 32.57 36.78
C MET A 185 21.00 31.90 37.71
N HIS A 186 22.28 32.00 37.34
CA HIS A 186 23.37 32.01 38.32
C HIS A 186 23.77 33.46 38.63
N TYR A 187 24.13 33.71 39.89
CA TYR A 187 24.68 34.99 40.35
C TYR A 187 26.01 34.79 41.07
N ASP A 188 26.91 35.77 40.92
CA ASP A 188 28.20 35.79 41.61
C ASP A 188 28.47 37.15 42.28
N TYR A 189 28.72 37.08 43.58
CA TYR A 189 29.11 38.16 44.51
C TYR A 189 30.25 37.67 45.42
N ARG A 190 31.12 36.75 44.98
CA ARG A 190 32.17 36.13 45.81
C ARG A 190 33.09 37.13 46.50
N TYR A 191 33.20 38.34 45.94
CA TYR A 191 34.10 39.39 46.37
C TYR A 191 33.41 40.68 46.82
N TYR A 192 32.09 40.67 47.02
CA TYR A 192 31.31 41.87 47.35
C TYR A 192 30.54 41.71 48.67
N LEU A 193 30.77 42.64 49.60
CA LEU A 193 30.28 42.61 50.98
C LEU A 193 29.03 43.48 51.25
N GLY A 194 28.60 44.31 50.29
CA GLY A 194 27.44 45.18 50.45
C GLY A 194 26.09 44.48 50.20
N THR A 195 25.01 45.25 50.03
CA THR A 195 23.68 44.70 49.72
C THR A 195 23.69 44.04 48.34
N LYS A 196 23.37 42.73 48.29
CA LYS A 196 23.28 41.90 47.07
C LYS A 196 21.81 41.73 46.69
N LYS A 197 21.39 42.09 45.47
CA LYS A 197 19.99 41.85 45.02
C LYS A 197 19.91 41.30 43.59
N VAL A 198 18.93 40.44 43.34
CA VAL A 198 18.66 39.83 42.03
C VAL A 198 17.25 40.15 41.54
N ARG A 199 17.07 40.23 40.22
CA ARG A 199 15.74 40.27 39.55
C ARG A 199 15.86 39.74 38.12
N PHE A 200 14.72 39.49 37.48
CA PHE A 200 14.65 39.31 36.03
C PHE A 200 13.95 40.49 35.36
N THR A 201 14.21 40.67 34.07
CA THR A 201 13.39 41.50 33.17
C THR A 201 12.89 40.65 32.01
N TYR A 202 11.69 40.92 31.48
CA TYR A 202 11.10 40.18 30.35
C TYR A 202 10.19 41.03 29.46
N ILE A 203 10.10 40.70 28.17
CA ILE A 203 9.33 41.41 27.14
C ILE A 203 8.82 40.42 26.08
N LYS A 204 7.67 40.69 25.44
CA LYS A 204 7.23 39.94 24.26
C LYS A 204 8.16 40.22 23.09
N ALA A 205 8.63 39.19 22.39
CA ALA A 205 9.54 39.31 21.27
C ALA A 205 8.98 40.18 20.13
N SER A 206 7.66 40.16 19.91
CA SER A 206 6.95 40.99 18.92
C SER A 206 6.92 42.50 19.23
N ILE A 207 7.32 42.91 20.45
CA ILE A 207 7.41 44.32 20.88
C ILE A 207 8.88 44.72 21.08
N TYR A 208 9.82 43.77 21.04
CA TYR A 208 11.24 44.04 21.15
C TYR A 208 11.77 44.74 19.89
N THR A 209 12.45 45.86 20.08
CA THR A 209 13.13 46.60 19.02
C THR A 209 14.63 46.60 19.29
N ALA A 210 15.44 46.47 18.23
CA ALA A 210 16.90 46.33 18.36
C ALA A 210 17.62 47.52 19.05
N ASN A 211 16.93 48.65 19.20
CA ASN A 211 17.42 49.85 19.89
C ASN A 211 17.05 49.87 21.40
N ASN A 212 16.49 48.77 21.92
CA ASN A 212 16.14 48.54 23.32
C ASN A 212 15.19 49.59 23.96
N SER A 213 14.39 50.27 23.12
CA SER A 213 13.56 51.42 23.49
C SER A 213 12.13 51.07 23.95
N ALA A 214 11.76 49.79 23.95
CA ALA A 214 10.49 49.31 24.49
C ALA A 214 10.62 48.96 25.99
N PRO A 215 9.61 49.24 26.84
CA PRO A 215 9.70 48.99 28.28
C PRO A 215 9.65 47.48 28.58
N TRP A 216 10.75 46.95 29.12
CA TRP A 216 10.80 45.60 29.67
C TRP A 216 10.06 45.54 31.02
N ASN A 217 9.23 44.51 31.21
CA ASN A 217 8.64 44.22 32.53
C ASN A 217 9.76 43.79 33.48
N SER A 218 9.72 44.24 34.74
CA SER A 218 10.73 43.91 35.76
C SER A 218 10.09 43.14 36.91
N THR A 219 10.73 42.06 37.37
CA THR A 219 10.38 41.47 38.67
C THR A 219 10.89 42.36 39.80
N VAL A 220 10.36 42.17 41.02
CA VAL A 220 10.87 42.83 42.23
C VAL A 220 12.33 42.45 42.50
N TRP A 221 13.09 43.37 43.11
CA TRP A 221 14.46 43.13 43.56
C TRP A 221 14.49 42.31 44.85
N VAL A 222 14.92 41.05 44.76
CA VAL A 222 15.03 40.12 45.90
C VAL A 222 16.44 40.15 46.47
N GLN A 223 16.57 40.24 47.79
CA GLN A 223 17.88 40.18 48.46
C GLN A 223 18.38 38.73 48.56
N VAL A 224 19.65 38.52 48.20
CA VAL A 224 20.34 37.23 48.38
C VAL A 224 21.45 37.36 49.41
N PHE A 225 21.65 36.33 50.21
CA PHE A 225 22.68 36.33 51.26
C PHE A 225 23.97 35.62 50.83
N GLY A 226 23.84 34.59 49.99
CA GLY A 226 24.95 33.82 49.45
C GLY A 226 25.98 34.66 48.70
N HIS A 227 27.22 34.16 48.63
CA HIS A 227 28.29 34.78 47.85
C HIS A 227 28.26 34.34 46.37
N ASN A 228 27.75 33.16 46.09
CA ASN A 228 27.32 32.72 44.77
C ASN A 228 26.05 31.88 44.92
N GLY A 229 25.40 31.54 43.82
CA GLY A 229 24.27 30.62 43.84
C GLY A 229 23.38 30.69 42.61
N SER A 230 22.19 30.11 42.74
CA SER A 230 21.14 30.16 41.73
C SER A 230 19.93 30.90 42.28
N TYR A 231 19.21 31.60 41.40
CA TYR A 231 17.88 32.14 41.70
C TYR A 231 16.92 31.80 40.58
N ASN A 232 15.65 31.56 40.91
CA ASN A 232 14.60 31.23 39.95
C ASN A 232 13.31 31.99 40.27
N TYR A 233 12.50 32.23 39.24
CA TYR A 233 11.22 32.94 39.36
C TYR A 233 10.18 32.31 38.44
N ASN A 234 8.94 32.18 38.91
CA ASN A 234 7.81 31.77 38.09
C ASN A 234 7.14 33.03 37.53
N LEU A 235 7.30 33.27 36.23
CA LEU A 235 6.47 34.21 35.48
C LEU A 235 5.05 33.65 35.37
N ILE A 236 4.04 34.51 35.54
CA ILE A 236 2.61 34.16 35.46
C ILE A 236 1.86 35.24 34.67
N GLY A 237 0.70 34.88 34.11
CA GLY A 237 -0.11 35.83 33.32
C GLY A 237 0.50 36.17 31.96
N LEU A 238 1.23 35.22 31.37
CA LEU A 238 1.74 35.30 30.01
C LEU A 238 0.63 35.00 28.99
N ASN A 239 0.84 35.35 27.73
CA ASN A 239 -0.04 34.98 26.63
C ASN A 239 0.38 33.64 26.03
N GLU A 240 -0.58 32.85 25.56
CA GLU A 240 -0.36 31.59 24.83
C GLU A 240 0.47 31.78 23.54
N ASN A 241 1.17 30.72 23.12
CA ASN A 241 1.94 30.63 21.87
C ASN A 241 2.80 31.88 21.54
N THR A 242 3.27 32.57 22.58
CA THR A 242 3.91 33.87 22.49
C THR A 242 5.37 33.74 22.88
N GLU A 243 6.25 34.28 22.06
CA GLU A 243 7.69 34.30 22.34
C GLU A 243 8.05 35.50 23.23
N TYR A 244 8.85 35.24 24.25
CA TYR A 244 9.32 36.20 25.24
C TYR A 244 10.84 36.19 25.30
N PHE A 245 11.43 37.39 25.32
CA PHE A 245 12.84 37.58 25.70
C PHE A 245 12.92 37.90 27.19
N TYR A 246 13.94 37.37 27.86
CA TYR A 246 14.19 37.60 29.29
C TYR A 246 15.69 37.69 29.60
N GLN A 247 16.02 38.35 30.70
CA GLN A 247 17.41 38.64 31.09
C GLN A 247 17.54 38.67 32.63
N ALA A 248 18.61 38.10 33.15
CA ALA A 248 18.97 38.16 34.57
C ALA A 248 19.69 39.48 34.92
N TRP A 249 19.37 40.05 36.10
CA TRP A 249 19.97 41.29 36.61
C TRP A 249 20.45 41.10 38.05
N VAL A 250 21.65 41.62 38.35
CA VAL A 250 22.19 41.81 39.71
C VAL A 250 22.29 43.30 40.04
N GLN A 251 22.14 43.65 41.33
CA GLN A 251 22.34 45.00 41.87
C GLN A 251 23.32 44.97 43.04
N TYR A 252 24.23 45.93 43.03
CA TYR A 252 25.26 46.16 44.04
C TYR A 252 25.47 47.67 44.25
N ASN A 253 26.24 48.04 45.27
CA ASN A 253 26.60 49.42 45.56
C ASN A 253 27.91 49.78 44.83
N SER A 254 28.10 51.04 44.43
CA SER A 254 29.41 51.48 43.92
C SER A 254 30.49 51.37 45.00
N SER A 255 31.68 50.89 44.61
CA SER A 255 32.89 50.92 45.45
C SER A 255 33.28 52.33 45.87
N THR A 256 32.94 53.35 45.06
CA THR A 256 33.23 54.77 45.33
C THR A 256 32.15 55.46 46.17
N ASN A 257 30.94 54.91 46.28
CA ASN A 257 29.85 55.48 47.08
C ASN A 257 28.73 54.44 47.34
N ALA A 258 28.56 54.05 48.61
CA ALA A 258 27.60 53.03 49.02
C ALA A 258 26.12 53.37 48.73
N SER A 259 25.80 54.66 48.53
CA SER A 259 24.45 55.13 48.18
C SER A 259 24.12 54.94 46.69
N ILE A 260 25.12 54.88 45.82
CA ILE A 260 24.92 54.65 44.37
C ILE A 260 24.67 53.16 44.14
N LYS A 261 23.53 52.83 43.50
CA LYS A 261 23.21 51.46 43.10
C LYS A 261 23.61 51.22 41.65
N LEU A 262 24.56 50.33 41.43
CA LEU A 262 24.98 49.82 40.13
C LEU A 262 24.24 48.52 39.80
N THR A 263 24.16 48.19 38.52
CA THR A 263 23.54 46.95 38.04
C THR A 263 24.39 46.30 36.95
N SER A 264 24.38 44.97 36.91
CA SER A 264 25.01 44.15 35.88
C SER A 264 24.00 43.11 35.37
N THR A 265 24.13 42.69 34.11
CA THR A 265 23.09 41.96 33.37
C THR A 265 23.67 40.77 32.62
N GLY A 266 22.97 39.64 32.63
CA GLY A 266 23.32 38.47 31.84
C GLY A 266 23.00 38.63 30.34
N THR A 267 23.20 37.55 29.57
CA THR A 267 22.74 37.45 28.19
C THR A 267 21.20 37.52 28.11
N ILE A 268 20.66 37.94 26.96
CA ILE A 268 19.24 37.78 26.66
C ILE A 268 19.01 36.34 26.18
N ASN A 269 18.07 35.64 26.81
CA ASN A 269 17.58 34.35 26.36
C ASN A 269 16.11 34.48 25.89
N SER A 270 15.60 33.50 25.14
CA SER A 270 14.19 33.43 24.74
C SER A 270 13.49 32.18 25.28
N PHE A 271 12.16 32.24 25.38
CA PHE A 271 11.30 31.08 25.48
C PHE A 271 9.96 31.38 24.77
N ARG A 272 9.22 30.35 24.38
CA ARG A 272 7.87 30.48 23.84
C ARG A 272 6.89 29.75 24.76
N THR A 273 5.83 30.42 25.19
CA THR A 273 4.73 29.77 25.93
C THR A 273 4.06 28.71 25.07
N GLN A 274 3.50 27.69 25.71
CA GLN A 274 2.75 26.65 25.00
C GLN A 274 1.46 27.26 24.39
N SER A 275 0.94 26.59 23.37
CA SER A 275 -0.48 26.73 22.99
C SER A 275 -1.31 25.81 23.87
N TYR A 276 -2.61 26.06 24.06
CA TYR A 276 -3.49 24.99 24.54
C TYR A 276 -3.46 23.86 23.51
N SER A 277 -2.89 22.70 23.87
CA SER A 277 -3.06 21.50 23.08
C SER A 277 -4.44 20.92 23.39
N SER A 278 -5.19 20.53 22.36
CA SER A 278 -6.50 19.87 22.54
C SER A 278 -6.40 18.50 23.22
N GLY A 279 -5.19 17.94 23.31
CA GLY A 279 -4.85 16.70 23.99
C GLY A 279 -3.33 16.55 24.13
N LEU A 280 -2.86 15.81 25.14
CA LEU A 280 -1.44 15.48 25.32
C LEU A 280 -1.31 14.13 26.04
N TRP A 281 -0.84 13.10 25.36
CA TRP A 281 -0.66 11.76 25.96
C TRP A 281 0.82 11.45 26.06
N ARG A 282 1.31 11.26 27.29
CA ARG A 282 2.73 10.98 27.59
C ARG A 282 3.07 9.49 27.57
N PHE A 283 2.07 8.64 27.76
CA PHE A 283 2.22 7.18 27.81
C PHE A 283 3.12 6.67 28.95
N ASP A 284 3.33 7.48 29.99
CA ASP A 284 4.27 7.25 31.09
C ASP A 284 3.67 6.50 32.30
N GLU A 285 2.36 6.17 32.23
CA GLU A 285 1.62 5.51 33.31
C GLU A 285 2.22 4.14 33.68
N SER A 286 2.10 3.76 34.96
CA SER A 286 2.75 2.58 35.53
C SER A 286 2.13 1.24 35.09
N SER A 287 0.84 1.21 34.78
CA SER A 287 0.12 0.01 34.32
C SER A 287 -1.25 0.36 33.71
N GLY A 288 -1.95 -0.64 33.17
CA GLY A 288 -3.35 -0.52 32.76
C GLY A 288 -3.60 0.04 31.36
N LEU A 289 -4.86 -0.07 30.94
CA LEU A 289 -5.33 0.18 29.57
C LEU A 289 -5.70 1.65 29.27
N ILE A 290 -5.34 2.60 30.13
CA ILE A 290 -5.68 4.02 29.97
C ILE A 290 -4.41 4.84 29.78
N ALA A 291 -4.39 5.68 28.74
CA ALA A 291 -3.43 6.75 28.53
C ALA A 291 -4.08 8.08 28.93
N ILE A 292 -3.50 8.77 29.91
CA ILE A 292 -4.08 9.95 30.55
C ILE A 292 -3.77 11.20 29.72
N ASP A 293 -4.80 12.02 29.49
CA ASP A 293 -4.67 13.31 28.84
C ASP A 293 -4.08 14.36 29.79
N SER A 294 -2.79 14.61 29.62
CA SER A 294 -2.00 15.62 30.34
C SER A 294 -2.30 17.07 29.91
N SER A 295 -3.19 17.31 28.94
CA SER A 295 -3.60 18.69 28.56
C SER A 295 -4.66 19.30 29.48
N ASN A 296 -5.16 18.54 30.46
CA ASN A 296 -6.31 18.86 31.32
C ASN A 296 -7.67 18.95 30.60
N ASN A 297 -7.77 18.58 29.31
CA ASN A 297 -9.05 18.53 28.60
C ASN A 297 -9.88 17.26 28.89
N GLY A 298 -9.30 16.26 29.58
CA GLY A 298 -9.97 15.03 29.98
C GLY A 298 -10.09 13.97 28.87
N ASN A 299 -9.39 14.16 27.75
CA ASN A 299 -9.46 13.35 26.55
C ASN A 299 -8.69 12.03 26.66
N ASN A 300 -8.89 11.27 27.75
CA ASN A 300 -8.15 10.04 28.02
C ASN A 300 -8.28 9.02 26.87
N GLY A 301 -7.16 8.43 26.48
CA GLY A 301 -7.10 7.35 25.50
C GLY A 301 -7.24 5.98 26.15
N THR A 302 -7.80 5.02 25.41
CA THR A 302 -7.92 3.61 25.80
C THR A 302 -7.06 2.76 24.88
N LEU A 303 -6.18 1.95 25.46
CA LEU A 303 -5.34 0.97 24.76
C LEU A 303 -6.20 -0.21 24.27
N PHE A 304 -5.91 -0.68 23.06
CA PHE A 304 -6.55 -1.85 22.44
C PHE A 304 -5.51 -2.81 21.86
N PRO A 305 -5.79 -4.13 21.87
CA PRO A 305 -7.01 -4.80 22.36
C PRO A 305 -7.25 -4.65 23.87
N ALA A 306 -8.49 -4.85 24.32
CA ALA A 306 -8.90 -4.61 25.73
C ALA A 306 -8.43 -5.70 26.72
N ASP A 307 -7.35 -6.41 26.40
CA ASP A 307 -6.69 -7.42 27.23
C ASP A 307 -5.27 -6.92 27.54
N VAL A 308 -4.94 -6.76 28.82
CA VAL A 308 -3.64 -6.26 29.28
C VAL A 308 -2.44 -7.10 28.83
N THR A 309 -2.66 -8.36 28.44
CA THR A 309 -1.62 -9.26 27.92
C THR A 309 -1.43 -9.18 26.41
N GLN A 310 -2.30 -8.46 25.70
CA GLN A 310 -2.32 -8.33 24.23
C GLN A 310 -2.34 -6.87 23.76
N ALA A 311 -2.48 -5.90 24.67
CA ALA A 311 -2.43 -4.46 24.41
C ALA A 311 -0.99 -3.91 24.31
N PRO A 312 -0.78 -2.64 23.90
CA PRO A 312 0.55 -2.04 23.82
C PRO A 312 1.26 -2.09 25.18
N GLN A 313 2.45 -2.67 25.21
CA GLN A 313 3.13 -3.02 26.44
C GLN A 313 3.89 -1.81 27.01
N ARG A 314 3.66 -1.50 28.29
CA ARG A 314 4.29 -0.38 29.00
C ARG A 314 5.72 -0.72 29.38
N ILE A 315 6.69 -0.22 28.61
CA ILE A 315 8.11 -0.49 28.83
C ILE A 315 8.73 0.54 29.77
N ASN A 316 9.53 0.06 30.73
CA ASN A 316 10.48 0.88 31.46
C ASN A 316 11.78 0.96 30.63
N GLN A 317 12.38 2.15 30.51
CA GLN A 317 13.79 2.20 30.12
C GLN A 317 14.66 1.62 31.24
N SER A 318 15.71 0.88 30.85
CA SER A 318 16.79 0.51 31.78
C SER A 318 17.60 1.76 32.16
N ASP A 319 18.12 1.74 33.39
CA ASP A 319 19.05 2.72 33.99
C ASP A 319 18.45 4.05 34.47
N ASN A 320 17.87 3.98 35.68
CA ASN A 320 17.84 5.05 36.71
C ASN A 320 17.07 6.36 36.43
N VAL A 321 16.31 6.49 35.35
CA VAL A 321 15.38 7.64 35.16
C VAL A 321 13.96 7.28 35.62
N VAL A 322 13.58 7.79 36.80
CA VAL A 322 12.20 7.66 37.31
C VAL A 322 11.26 8.52 36.44
N ASN A 323 10.12 7.95 36.05
CA ASN A 323 9.08 8.55 35.17
C ASN A 323 9.50 8.75 33.71
N ASN A 324 10.16 7.76 33.10
CA ASN A 324 10.34 7.68 31.65
C ASN A 324 9.90 6.30 31.11
N ARG A 325 8.58 6.15 30.90
CA ARG A 325 7.96 4.96 30.26
C ARG A 325 7.34 5.35 28.94
N SER A 326 7.14 4.36 28.08
CA SER A 326 6.43 4.51 26.80
C SER A 326 5.66 3.23 26.47
N LEU A 327 4.75 3.31 25.50
CA LEU A 327 4.14 2.11 24.90
C LEU A 327 5.07 1.52 23.84
N ARG A 328 5.28 0.21 23.94
CA ARG A 328 5.84 -0.63 22.88
C ARG A 328 4.69 -1.32 22.15
N PHE A 329 4.67 -1.17 20.83
CA PHE A 329 3.65 -1.74 19.96
C PHE A 329 4.20 -3.02 19.33
N ASP A 330 3.41 -4.09 19.30
CA ASP A 330 3.83 -5.42 18.85
C ASP A 330 3.95 -5.55 17.30
N GLY A 331 3.24 -4.67 16.58
CA GLY A 331 3.20 -4.61 15.11
C GLY A 331 2.02 -5.35 14.46
N TYR A 332 1.09 -5.92 15.23
CA TYR A 332 -0.03 -6.71 14.71
C TYR A 332 -1.39 -6.01 14.84
N ASN A 333 -1.80 -5.61 16.03
CA ASN A 333 -3.16 -5.11 16.31
C ASN A 333 -3.24 -4.01 17.38
N ASP A 334 -2.09 -3.53 17.85
CA ASP A 334 -1.94 -2.52 18.90
C ASP A 334 -2.33 -1.09 18.46
N TYR A 335 -3.20 -0.41 19.24
CA TYR A 335 -3.51 1.02 19.06
C TYR A 335 -4.08 1.68 20.33
N VAL A 336 -4.19 3.01 20.34
CA VAL A 336 -4.86 3.78 21.39
C VAL A 336 -6.04 4.55 20.77
N ILE A 337 -7.27 4.29 21.24
CA ILE A 337 -8.45 5.08 20.88
C ILE A 337 -8.55 6.28 21.81
N ILE A 338 -8.60 7.49 21.26
CA ILE A 338 -9.09 8.67 21.96
C ILE A 338 -10.52 8.92 21.46
N ASN A 339 -11.49 8.97 22.38
CA ASN A 339 -12.89 9.19 22.02
C ASN A 339 -13.10 10.64 21.54
N HIS A 340 -14.09 10.85 20.65
CA HIS A 340 -14.42 12.19 20.17
C HIS A 340 -14.91 13.10 21.31
N ALA A 341 -14.34 14.30 21.38
CA ALA A 341 -14.74 15.37 22.27
C ALA A 341 -14.77 16.72 21.51
N SER A 342 -15.55 17.67 22.03
CA SER A 342 -15.63 19.03 21.46
C SER A 342 -14.30 19.79 21.53
N SER A 343 -13.49 19.55 22.56
CA SER A 343 -12.13 20.10 22.69
C SER A 343 -11.16 19.61 21.60
N LEU A 344 -11.41 18.44 21.00
CA LEU A 344 -10.65 17.84 19.89
C LEU A 344 -11.21 18.20 18.50
N SER A 345 -12.07 19.20 18.38
CA SER A 345 -12.73 19.58 17.12
C SER A 345 -12.09 20.82 16.49
N PRO A 346 -11.08 20.70 15.61
CA PRO A 346 -10.45 21.84 14.97
C PRO A 346 -11.43 22.55 14.02
N THR A 347 -11.60 23.85 14.20
CA THR A 347 -12.54 24.68 13.43
C THR A 347 -11.98 25.14 12.09
N ASN A 348 -10.69 25.48 12.05
CA ASN A 348 -9.96 25.88 10.84
C ASN A 348 -8.83 24.89 10.51
N GLU A 349 -7.80 24.88 11.36
CA GLU A 349 -6.52 24.17 11.17
C GLU A 349 -6.17 23.33 12.41
N ILE A 350 -5.21 22.42 12.26
CA ILE A 350 -4.71 21.57 13.35
C ILE A 350 -3.19 21.38 13.23
N ALA A 351 -2.49 21.39 14.36
CA ALA A 351 -1.10 20.97 14.49
C ALA A 351 -1.00 19.82 15.50
N ILE A 352 -0.15 18.84 15.24
CA ILE A 352 0.06 17.68 16.12
C ILE A 352 1.52 17.22 16.02
N GLU A 353 2.10 16.77 17.12
CA GLU A 353 3.45 16.23 17.25
C GLU A 353 3.43 14.82 17.89
N ALA A 354 4.47 14.01 17.67
CA ALA A 354 4.64 12.71 18.30
C ALA A 354 6.12 12.29 18.37
N TRP A 355 6.47 11.51 19.39
CA TRP A 355 7.80 10.91 19.55
C TRP A 355 7.71 9.38 19.39
N VAL A 356 8.47 8.80 18.46
CA VAL A 356 8.44 7.36 18.14
C VAL A 356 9.86 6.82 17.97
N LYS A 357 10.14 5.66 18.57
CA LYS A 357 11.40 4.90 18.37
C LYS A 357 11.10 3.60 17.63
N PRO A 358 11.56 3.41 16.38
CA PRO A 358 11.41 2.12 15.69
C PRO A 358 12.39 1.07 16.21
N GLU A 359 11.94 -0.18 16.30
CA GLU A 359 12.78 -1.32 16.71
C GLU A 359 13.47 -2.04 15.53
N SER A 360 13.03 -1.80 14.29
CA SER A 360 13.62 -2.37 13.06
C SER A 360 13.88 -1.30 11.99
N LYS A 361 14.91 -1.53 11.15
CA LYS A 361 15.23 -0.69 9.98
C LYS A 361 14.57 -1.22 8.69
N THR A 362 13.27 -1.47 8.71
CA THR A 362 12.48 -1.62 7.48
C THR A 362 11.96 -0.25 7.03
N GLU A 363 11.89 -0.02 5.71
CA GLU A 363 11.48 1.27 5.14
C GLU A 363 10.16 1.79 5.74
N PHE A 364 10.20 2.98 6.35
CA PHE A 364 8.99 3.70 6.74
C PHE A 364 8.28 4.25 5.50
N LYS A 365 7.51 3.39 4.83
CA LYS A 365 6.53 3.83 3.85
C LYS A 365 5.31 4.40 4.58
N GLY A 366 4.86 5.57 4.12
CA GLY A 366 3.64 6.25 4.56
C GLY A 366 2.38 5.49 4.17
N THR A 367 2.22 4.25 4.64
CA THR A 367 1.00 3.47 4.46
C THR A 367 0.05 3.75 5.61
N ASN A 368 -0.94 4.58 5.32
CA ASN A 368 -2.31 4.30 5.75
C ASN A 368 -2.53 2.77 5.70
N ILE A 369 -3.00 2.16 6.78
CA ILE A 369 -3.61 0.82 6.72
C ILE A 369 -5.12 1.07 6.62
N PRO A 370 -5.71 1.14 5.41
CA PRO A 370 -7.14 1.33 5.28
C PRO A 370 -7.82 0.06 5.78
N ARG A 371 -8.99 0.17 6.42
CA ARG A 371 -9.80 -1.00 6.75
C ARG A 371 -10.46 -1.58 5.49
N ILE A 372 -9.66 -2.21 4.64
CA ILE A 372 -10.05 -3.39 3.86
C ILE A 372 -10.61 -4.36 4.91
N ASN A 373 -11.94 -4.51 5.08
CA ASN A 373 -12.54 -5.15 6.27
C ASN A 373 -12.26 -6.67 6.41
N SER A 374 -11.01 -7.05 6.69
CA SER A 374 -10.47 -8.37 6.34
C SER A 374 -10.30 -9.37 7.48
N THR A 375 -9.06 -9.69 7.90
CA THR A 375 -8.66 -10.95 8.59
C THR A 375 -8.53 -12.16 7.63
N ILE A 376 -7.88 -13.25 8.08
CA ILE A 376 -7.48 -14.43 7.30
C ILE A 376 -7.84 -15.73 8.03
N PHE A 377 -8.43 -16.73 7.34
CA PHE A 377 -8.74 -18.07 7.91
C PHE A 377 -9.06 -19.17 6.85
N GLY A 378 -8.43 -19.15 5.67
CA GLY A 378 -8.72 -20.10 4.59
C GLY A 378 -8.16 -21.53 4.78
N THR A 379 -8.69 -22.55 4.08
CA THR A 379 -8.23 -23.94 4.22
C THR A 379 -8.10 -24.70 2.90
N GLN A 380 -7.14 -25.64 2.78
CA GLN A 380 -7.03 -26.54 1.63
C GLN A 380 -8.03 -27.69 1.68
N ALA A 381 -8.77 -27.79 2.78
CA ALA A 381 -9.58 -28.93 3.14
C ALA A 381 -10.98 -28.50 3.58
N TYR A 382 -11.44 -27.30 3.22
CA TYR A 382 -12.84 -26.97 3.18
C TYR A 382 -13.05 -25.90 2.14
N GLY A 383 -12.56 -26.05 0.91
CA GLY A 383 -11.38 -25.33 0.54
C GLY A 383 -11.40 -23.78 0.43
N CYS A 384 -10.71 -23.11 -0.51
CA CYS A 384 -10.79 -21.70 -0.94
C CYS A 384 -10.47 -21.61 -2.49
N TYR A 385 -11.48 -21.72 -3.47
CA TYR A 385 -11.62 -21.84 -5.00
C TYR A 385 -13.07 -21.76 -5.61
N GLU A 386 -13.16 -21.93 -6.96
CA GLU A 386 -14.13 -22.12 -8.08
C GLU A 386 -15.59 -21.62 -8.15
N PRO A 387 -15.99 -20.67 -7.30
CA PRO A 387 -17.30 -20.44 -6.67
C PRO A 387 -18.32 -19.63 -7.48
N ASP A 388 -19.51 -19.25 -6.95
CA ASP A 388 -20.35 -18.16 -7.50
C ASP A 388 -21.59 -17.66 -6.69
N ILE A 389 -22.15 -16.47 -7.01
CA ILE A 389 -22.61 -15.43 -6.05
C ILE A 389 -23.73 -14.42 -6.55
N ILE A 390 -24.96 -14.29 -5.93
CA ILE A 390 -26.17 -13.36 -6.18
C ILE A 390 -27.48 -13.25 -5.28
N ASN A 391 -28.70 -13.37 -5.87
CA ASN A 391 -30.05 -12.85 -5.57
C ASN A 391 -30.86 -13.49 -4.49
N ILE A 392 -30.61 -13.05 -3.26
CA ILE A 392 -31.18 -13.57 -2.04
C ILE A 392 -31.62 -12.44 -1.06
N SER A 393 -32.23 -12.76 0.09
CA SER A 393 -33.37 -12.00 0.66
C SER A 393 -33.08 -10.58 1.18
N ASN A 394 -33.02 -10.14 2.44
CA ASN A 394 -33.05 -10.56 3.85
C ASN A 394 -31.74 -10.98 4.59
N ASP A 395 -31.41 -12.28 4.80
CA ASP A 395 -30.46 -12.63 5.90
C ASP A 395 -29.22 -13.57 5.71
N ARG A 396 -28.68 -13.92 4.52
CA ARG A 396 -27.46 -14.79 4.42
C ARG A 396 -26.45 -14.61 3.21
N PHE A 397 -25.78 -15.64 2.61
CA PHE A 397 -24.87 -15.54 1.40
C PHE A 397 -24.79 -16.75 0.43
N ALA A 398 -24.17 -16.64 -0.78
CA ALA A 398 -23.80 -17.77 -1.64
C ALA A 398 -22.55 -17.73 -2.58
N ILE A 399 -22.06 -18.94 -2.94
CA ILE A 399 -20.68 -19.33 -3.33
C ILE A 399 -20.63 -20.75 -3.97
N VAL A 400 -19.64 -21.23 -4.73
CA VAL A 400 -19.49 -22.69 -5.05
C VAL A 400 -18.16 -23.37 -4.61
N SER A 401 -18.05 -24.72 -4.43
CA SER A 401 -16.96 -25.32 -3.59
C SER A 401 -16.23 -26.64 -3.99
N ARG A 402 -14.89 -26.79 -3.78
CA ARG A 402 -14.10 -28.08 -3.75
C ARG A 402 -13.25 -28.49 -2.50
N ASN A 403 -13.37 -29.77 -1.97
CA ASN A 403 -12.49 -31.08 -1.75
C ASN A 403 -9.49 -31.18 -1.21
N SER A 404 -8.36 -31.52 -1.95
CA SER A 404 -7.73 -31.30 -3.30
C SER A 404 -7.94 -32.11 -4.62
N ALA A 405 -8.40 -33.39 -4.63
CA ALA A 405 -9.19 -34.22 -5.57
C ALA A 405 -10.50 -33.55 -5.97
N LEU A 406 -10.54 -32.25 -5.84
CA LEU A 406 -11.53 -31.39 -6.32
C LEU A 406 -13.04 -31.79 -6.08
N ALA A 407 -13.54 -32.58 -5.10
CA ALA A 407 -15.03 -32.83 -4.97
C ALA A 407 -15.62 -31.79 -4.06
N GLY A 408 -16.88 -31.74 -3.59
CA GLY A 408 -17.23 -30.59 -2.75
C GLY A 408 -18.67 -30.51 -2.29
N PHE A 409 -18.92 -29.51 -1.41
CA PHE A 409 -20.19 -29.14 -0.77
C PHE A 409 -20.41 -27.56 -0.90
N VAL A 410 -20.85 -26.72 0.07
CA VAL A 410 -20.95 -25.21 -0.06
C VAL A 410 -20.75 -24.33 1.21
N ILE A 411 -20.80 -22.97 1.18
CA ILE A 411 -20.83 -22.07 2.37
C ILE A 411 -21.90 -20.90 2.36
N THR A 412 -23.08 -21.04 3.04
CA THR A 412 -24.16 -20.03 3.32
C THR A 412 -23.89 -19.02 4.46
N THR A 413 -23.85 -17.70 4.22
CA THR A 413 -23.11 -16.80 5.16
C THR A 413 -23.95 -15.53 5.70
N GLN A 414 -23.59 -14.42 6.46
CA GLN A 414 -24.34 -13.12 6.83
C GLN A 414 -23.46 -11.78 7.15
N ILE A 415 -23.88 -10.48 6.88
CA ILE A 415 -23.31 -9.04 6.96
C ILE A 415 -24.46 -7.93 7.01
N SER A 416 -24.21 -6.59 6.80
CA SER A 416 -25.19 -5.45 6.56
C SER A 416 -25.10 -4.67 5.19
N SER A 417 -25.98 -3.71 4.83
CA SER A 417 -26.11 -3.12 3.46
C SER A 417 -25.22 -1.90 3.09
N GLU A 418 -24.14 -1.65 3.85
CA GLU A 418 -23.30 -0.44 3.74
C GLU A 418 -21.80 -0.72 3.82
N GLY A 419 -21.25 -1.51 4.75
CA GLY A 419 -21.84 -2.14 5.94
C GLY A 419 -20.78 -2.67 6.93
N ASN A 420 -21.04 -3.76 7.67
CA ASN A 420 -20.07 -4.45 8.55
C ASN A 420 -20.26 -5.98 8.57
N ILE A 421 -19.16 -6.75 8.71
CA ILE A 421 -19.22 -8.23 8.70
C ILE A 421 -19.93 -8.84 9.90
N SER A 422 -20.77 -9.84 9.60
CA SER A 422 -21.03 -10.94 10.53
C SER A 422 -19.98 -12.07 10.37
N LYS A 423 -18.78 -11.80 10.91
CA LYS A 423 -17.84 -12.86 11.27
C LYS A 423 -18.40 -13.55 12.52
N ASN A 424 -18.95 -14.75 12.37
CA ASN A 424 -18.99 -15.69 13.50
C ASN A 424 -17.55 -16.07 13.93
N ALA A 425 -17.43 -16.52 15.18
CA ALA A 425 -16.21 -16.49 16.00
C ALA A 425 -14.97 -17.31 15.57
N THR A 426 -14.93 -17.90 14.37
CA THR A 426 -13.76 -18.69 13.88
C THR A 426 -13.61 -18.59 12.37
N THR A 427 -14.75 -18.70 11.72
CA THR A 427 -15.00 -18.41 10.33
C THR A 427 -16.44 -17.93 10.38
N SER A 428 -16.84 -17.15 9.42
CA SER A 428 -18.20 -16.67 9.38
C SER A 428 -19.06 -17.93 9.06
N VAL A 429 -19.87 -18.58 10.02
CA VAL A 429 -20.17 -20.06 10.44
C VAL A 429 -21.65 -20.68 10.51
N ILE A 430 -21.96 -21.91 9.92
CA ILE A 430 -23.19 -22.82 10.06
C ILE A 430 -23.15 -24.34 9.48
N ASP A 431 -24.10 -24.87 8.62
CA ASP A 431 -24.60 -26.30 8.30
C ASP A 431 -23.75 -27.38 7.48
N ILE A 432 -24.25 -28.22 6.49
CA ILE A 432 -23.51 -29.35 5.76
C ILE A 432 -24.17 -30.05 4.47
N TYR A 433 -23.57 -30.11 3.22
CA TYR A 433 -23.87 -31.05 2.05
C TYR A 433 -23.09 -31.10 0.66
N GLN A 434 -22.59 -32.29 0.23
CA GLN A 434 -21.91 -32.61 -1.05
C GLN A 434 -22.79 -32.70 -2.30
N PHE A 435 -22.38 -32.05 -3.39
CA PHE A 435 -23.24 -31.91 -4.56
C PHE A 435 -23.17 -33.01 -5.62
N GLU A 436 -22.02 -33.62 -5.82
CA GLU A 436 -21.90 -35.02 -6.23
C GLU A 436 -20.59 -35.49 -5.60
N THR A 437 -20.53 -36.77 -5.22
CA THR A 437 -19.36 -37.38 -4.57
C THR A 437 -18.12 -37.45 -5.49
N VAL A 438 -18.23 -36.97 -6.73
CA VAL A 438 -17.59 -37.62 -7.89
C VAL A 438 -16.86 -36.67 -8.92
N ARG A 439 -17.18 -35.36 -9.14
CA ARG A 439 -16.49 -34.37 -10.06
C ARG A 439 -16.92 -32.88 -9.99
N CYS A 440 -16.34 -32.12 -9.04
CA CYS A 440 -16.22 -30.64 -8.83
C CYS A 440 -14.98 -29.51 -9.50
N GLU A 441 -14.58 -28.78 -11.67
CA GLU A 441 -13.87 -27.87 -12.66
C GLU A 441 -14.94 -27.21 -13.58
N THR A 442 -15.30 -25.93 -13.40
CA THR A 442 -15.65 -24.86 -14.38
C THR A 442 -17.12 -24.29 -14.36
N PRO A 443 -17.64 -23.60 -13.28
CA PRO A 443 -19.05 -23.80 -12.83
C PRO A 443 -19.90 -22.76 -11.93
N ARG A 444 -21.16 -22.26 -12.05
CA ARG A 444 -22.36 -22.44 -12.93
C ARG A 444 -23.78 -22.16 -12.29
N ILE A 445 -24.56 -21.08 -12.58
CA ILE A 445 -26.00 -20.78 -12.23
C ILE A 445 -26.71 -19.74 -13.19
N ILE A 446 -28.07 -19.75 -13.27
CA ILE A 446 -29.18 -18.87 -13.81
C ILE A 446 -30.15 -18.25 -12.76
N LYS A 447 -31.42 -18.00 -13.13
CA LYS A 447 -32.60 -17.52 -12.33
C LYS A 447 -33.67 -18.59 -12.47
N ILE A 448 -34.87 -18.46 -11.90
CA ILE A 448 -36.07 -19.01 -12.51
C ILE A 448 -37.19 -17.96 -12.50
N VAL A 449 -37.40 -17.30 -13.65
CA VAL A 449 -38.42 -16.28 -13.94
C VAL A 449 -39.79 -16.90 -13.79
N GLY A 450 -40.45 -16.57 -12.68
CA GLY A 450 -41.73 -17.11 -12.25
C GLY A 450 -41.65 -17.97 -10.99
N SER A 451 -40.45 -18.33 -10.55
CA SER A 451 -40.20 -19.02 -9.28
C SER A 451 -39.94 -18.00 -8.18
N ALA A 452 -40.48 -18.28 -6.99
CA ALA A 452 -39.90 -17.85 -5.72
C ALA A 452 -38.84 -18.84 -5.19
N ASP A 453 -38.49 -19.83 -5.99
CA ASP A 453 -38.85 -21.19 -5.65
C ASP A 453 -37.72 -22.14 -6.00
N LEU A 454 -37.48 -22.36 -7.29
CA LEU A 454 -36.73 -23.50 -7.82
C LEU A 454 -35.59 -23.03 -8.70
N TYR A 455 -34.56 -23.86 -8.90
CA TYR A 455 -33.21 -23.32 -9.08
C TYR A 455 -32.18 -24.21 -9.75
N ALA A 456 -31.07 -23.74 -10.35
CA ALA A 456 -30.21 -24.67 -11.12
C ALA A 456 -28.74 -24.37 -11.52
N ILE A 457 -28.03 -25.49 -11.78
CA ILE A 457 -26.56 -25.59 -11.91
C ILE A 457 -26.03 -26.68 -12.94
N VAL A 458 -24.72 -26.74 -13.27
CA VAL A 458 -24.16 -27.40 -14.50
C VAL A 458 -22.95 -28.40 -14.48
N TYR A 459 -23.05 -29.57 -15.15
CA TYR A 459 -22.31 -30.82 -14.83
C TYR A 459 -20.92 -31.03 -15.50
N ARG A 460 -20.57 -32.25 -16.01
CA ARG A 460 -19.57 -32.59 -17.11
C ARG A 460 -18.91 -34.03 -17.09
N GLY A 461 -19.03 -34.94 -16.08
CA GLY A 461 -17.84 -35.80 -15.62
C GLY A 461 -17.79 -37.38 -15.63
N GLN A 462 -16.62 -38.11 -15.73
CA GLN A 462 -16.24 -39.58 -15.87
C GLN A 462 -16.10 -40.30 -17.27
N ASN A 463 -15.25 -39.83 -18.22
CA ASN A 463 -15.18 -40.01 -19.74
C ASN A 463 -15.52 -38.80 -20.73
N GLY A 464 -16.76 -38.28 -20.96
CA GLY A 464 -16.94 -36.78 -21.07
C GLY A 464 -18.28 -35.92 -21.05
N TYR A 465 -19.47 -36.33 -21.52
CA TYR A 465 -20.55 -35.59 -22.26
C TYR A 465 -21.05 -34.17 -21.85
N LEU A 466 -21.69 -33.40 -22.78
CA LEU A 466 -22.82 -32.43 -22.59
C LEU A 466 -23.55 -32.59 -21.22
N TYR A 467 -23.98 -31.56 -20.44
CA TYR A 467 -24.65 -31.71 -19.12
C TYR A 467 -25.49 -30.51 -18.58
N ILE A 468 -26.75 -30.75 -18.11
CA ILE A 468 -27.77 -29.84 -17.49
C ILE A 468 -28.49 -30.31 -16.19
N ALA A 469 -28.67 -29.52 -15.08
CA ALA A 469 -29.69 -29.77 -14.01
C ALA A 469 -30.02 -28.69 -12.91
N THR A 470 -31.00 -28.91 -11.97
CA THR A 470 -31.82 -28.01 -11.05
C THR A 470 -32.22 -28.55 -9.60
N VAL A 471 -33.01 -27.82 -8.72
CA VAL A 471 -33.37 -28.03 -7.24
C VAL A 471 -34.75 -27.43 -6.59
N GLN A 472 -35.48 -28.13 -5.64
CA GLN A 472 -36.61 -27.74 -4.62
C GLN A 472 -36.58 -27.84 -2.90
N ILE A 473 -36.08 -27.19 -1.72
CA ILE A 473 -35.42 -26.01 -0.88
C ILE A 473 -35.87 -24.48 -0.62
N LEU A 474 -34.95 -23.50 -0.30
CA LEU A 474 -35.17 -22.51 0.82
C LEU A 474 -34.50 -21.10 0.88
N SER A 475 -35.38 -20.12 1.09
CA SER A 475 -35.27 -18.70 1.50
C SER A 475 -34.48 -18.32 2.77
N ASN A 476 -33.94 -19.25 3.56
CA ASN A 476 -33.34 -18.96 4.89
C ASN A 476 -31.87 -19.43 5.05
N GLY A 477 -31.33 -20.02 4.00
CA GLY A 477 -29.94 -20.46 3.94
C GLY A 477 -29.75 -21.85 4.51
N LYS A 478 -30.82 -22.66 4.46
CA LYS A 478 -30.87 -24.06 4.87
C LYS A 478 -31.08 -25.06 3.73
N ILE A 479 -30.63 -26.26 4.08
CA ILE A 479 -30.09 -27.34 3.25
C ILE A 479 -31.01 -28.55 3.38
N THR A 480 -31.55 -29.10 2.31
CA THR A 480 -32.18 -30.44 2.31
C THR A 480 -31.72 -31.14 1.04
N LYS A 481 -31.55 -32.48 1.08
CA LYS A 481 -30.29 -33.05 0.58
C LYS A 481 -30.53 -34.16 -0.48
N ALA A 482 -30.95 -33.83 -1.72
CA ALA A 482 -31.39 -34.84 -2.71
C ALA A 482 -31.46 -34.38 -4.21
N VAL A 483 -31.99 -35.25 -5.10
CA VAL A 483 -31.30 -35.71 -6.32
C VAL A 483 -32.15 -35.91 -7.65
N ILE A 484 -33.06 -35.03 -8.17
CA ILE A 484 -33.87 -35.27 -9.44
C ILE A 484 -32.98 -35.39 -10.69
N ASN A 485 -32.95 -34.40 -11.58
CA ASN A 485 -33.12 -34.77 -12.99
C ASN A 485 -31.82 -34.94 -13.82
N LYS A 486 -31.61 -36.22 -14.23
CA LYS A 486 -30.38 -36.90 -14.87
C LYS A 486 -29.84 -37.17 -17.84
N VAL A 487 -29.71 -36.17 -18.80
CA VAL A 487 -30.11 -36.15 -20.24
C VAL A 487 -28.88 -35.96 -21.21
N THR A 488 -28.97 -35.55 -22.51
CA THR A 488 -27.87 -35.48 -23.56
C THR A 488 -28.24 -34.63 -24.87
N ILE A 489 -27.40 -34.11 -25.82
CA ILE A 489 -27.62 -33.29 -27.14
C ILE A 489 -26.75 -33.85 -28.24
N ASP A 490 -25.55 -34.36 -27.98
CA ASP A 490 -24.47 -34.53 -28.96
C ASP A 490 -23.39 -35.37 -28.23
N SER A 491 -22.38 -35.91 -28.90
CA SER A 491 -21.26 -36.69 -28.33
C SER A 491 -19.72 -36.17 -28.14
N ILE A 492 -19.26 -34.98 -27.59
CA ILE A 492 -17.80 -34.43 -27.51
C ILE A 492 -17.27 -33.37 -26.49
N ASN A 493 -16.05 -33.67 -26.00
CA ASN A 493 -14.82 -32.87 -25.68
C ASN A 493 -14.88 -31.51 -24.90
N CYS A 494 -15.98 -30.73 -24.74
CA CYS A 494 -15.95 -29.27 -24.39
C CYS A 494 -15.12 -28.80 -23.19
N TYR A 495 -14.87 -27.48 -23.11
CA TYR A 495 -14.37 -26.84 -21.90
C TYR A 495 -14.92 -25.36 -21.63
N TYR A 496 -14.24 -24.34 -21.08
CA TYR A 496 -14.82 -23.06 -20.49
C TYR A 496 -16.21 -22.45 -20.89
N PRO A 497 -17.21 -22.37 -19.97
CA PRO A 497 -18.66 -22.01 -20.16
C PRO A 497 -19.28 -20.68 -19.72
N ASP A 498 -20.59 -20.33 -19.99
CA ASP A 498 -21.36 -19.16 -19.42
C ASP A 498 -22.85 -18.63 -19.86
N ILE A 499 -23.63 -17.74 -19.12
CA ILE A 499 -25.04 -17.36 -19.35
C ILE A 499 -25.94 -16.09 -19.00
N ILE A 500 -27.16 -15.98 -19.64
CA ILE A 500 -28.30 -15.03 -19.31
C ILE A 500 -29.72 -15.14 -20.01
N PHE A 501 -30.72 -14.29 -19.67
CA PHE A 501 -32.13 -14.14 -20.21
C PHE A 501 -32.36 -13.23 -21.44
N THR A 502 -33.56 -13.35 -22.06
CA THR A 502 -34.42 -12.19 -22.43
C THR A 502 -35.92 -12.27 -22.05
N GLU A 503 -36.76 -13.16 -22.57
CA GLU A 503 -38.25 -13.09 -22.47
C GLU A 503 -38.96 -14.45 -22.32
N GLY A 504 -40.17 -14.48 -21.73
CA GLY A 504 -41.11 -15.61 -21.83
C GLY A 504 -40.65 -16.88 -21.14
N ASP A 505 -41.05 -18.03 -21.69
CA ASP A 505 -40.43 -19.31 -21.40
C ASP A 505 -39.22 -19.50 -22.31
N TYR A 506 -38.27 -18.57 -22.31
CA TYR A 506 -37.09 -18.71 -23.16
C TYR A 506 -35.79 -18.25 -22.44
N TYR A 507 -34.81 -19.15 -22.17
CA TYR A 507 -33.37 -18.84 -22.33
C TYR A 507 -32.48 -19.99 -23.00
N ALA A 508 -31.17 -19.80 -23.33
CA ALA A 508 -30.29 -20.52 -24.35
C ALA A 508 -29.05 -21.36 -23.85
N VAL A 509 -28.20 -22.05 -24.69
CA VAL A 509 -27.11 -23.09 -24.42
C VAL A 509 -25.78 -23.05 -25.27
N ALA A 510 -24.69 -23.71 -24.77
CA ALA A 510 -23.24 -23.98 -25.05
C ALA A 510 -22.70 -25.09 -26.01
N TYR A 511 -21.43 -25.04 -26.51
CA TYR A 511 -20.53 -26.17 -26.88
C TYR A 511 -18.97 -25.95 -27.07
N SER A 512 -18.17 -26.77 -27.81
CA SER A 512 -16.69 -27.05 -27.86
C SER A 512 -16.17 -27.60 -29.23
N SER A 513 -14.87 -27.46 -29.63
CA SER A 513 -14.15 -27.79 -30.92
C SER A 513 -12.77 -28.61 -31.19
N TYR A 514 -11.62 -28.69 -30.44
CA TYR A 514 -10.26 -29.36 -30.69
C TYR A 514 -9.90 -30.02 -32.07
N GLU A 515 -10.50 -31.15 -32.48
CA GLU A 515 -10.19 -31.96 -33.71
C GLU A 515 -9.72 -31.08 -34.87
N PHE A 516 -8.72 -31.60 -35.56
CA PHE A 516 -9.01 -32.33 -36.78
C PHE A 516 -10.26 -31.90 -37.58
N TYR A 517 -10.15 -30.72 -38.17
CA TYR A 517 -10.77 -30.47 -39.45
C TYR A 517 -9.70 -29.88 -40.39
N LEU A 518 -9.60 -30.50 -41.57
CA LEU A 518 -8.57 -30.22 -42.58
C LEU A 518 -7.12 -30.32 -42.04
N ALA A 519 -6.84 -31.40 -41.31
CA ALA A 519 -5.51 -31.82 -40.84
C ALA A 519 -4.81 -30.90 -39.81
N ALA A 520 -5.51 -29.93 -39.25
CA ALA A 520 -5.12 -29.29 -38.00
C ALA A 520 -6.16 -29.62 -36.93
N ASN A 521 -5.71 -29.78 -35.67
CA ASN A 521 -6.55 -29.31 -34.56
C ASN A 521 -6.82 -27.84 -34.85
N ARG A 522 -8.08 -27.39 -34.84
CA ARG A 522 -8.41 -26.20 -35.65
C ARG A 522 -9.34 -25.19 -35.02
N TYR A 523 -9.06 -24.67 -33.84
CA TYR A 523 -9.58 -23.38 -33.37
C TYR A 523 -11.00 -22.84 -33.83
N VAL A 524 -12.22 -23.36 -33.48
CA VAL A 524 -13.58 -22.85 -33.91
C VAL A 524 -14.75 -22.88 -32.87
N GLY A 525 -15.97 -22.34 -33.14
CA GLY A 525 -17.11 -22.22 -32.17
C GLY A 525 -18.47 -22.92 -32.52
N ARG A 526 -19.58 -22.74 -31.75
CA ARG A 526 -21.04 -22.90 -32.11
C ARG A 526 -21.96 -21.87 -31.32
N LEU A 527 -23.32 -21.84 -31.33
CA LEU A 527 -24.36 -20.91 -30.72
C LEU A 527 -25.76 -21.63 -30.51
N GLN A 528 -26.45 -21.74 -29.33
CA GLN A 528 -27.39 -22.88 -28.96
C GLN A 528 -28.36 -22.69 -27.78
N THR A 529 -29.15 -23.72 -27.37
CA THR A 529 -30.41 -23.62 -26.59
C THR A 529 -30.90 -24.93 -25.89
N ALA A 530 -31.41 -24.98 -24.63
CA ALA A 530 -32.36 -26.02 -24.13
C ALA A 530 -33.57 -25.53 -23.30
N LYS A 531 -34.58 -26.41 -23.13
CA LYS A 531 -35.93 -26.01 -22.76
C LYS A 531 -36.42 -26.42 -21.38
N ILE A 532 -37.36 -25.64 -20.83
CA ILE A 532 -37.45 -25.44 -19.39
C ILE A 532 -38.83 -24.90 -18.88
N THR A 533 -39.82 -25.77 -18.59
CA THR A 533 -41.11 -25.37 -17.97
C THR A 533 -41.06 -24.52 -16.67
N PRO A 534 -42.22 -23.96 -16.29
CA PRO A 534 -42.62 -23.59 -14.92
C PRO A 534 -42.62 -24.65 -13.80
N ALA A 535 -42.10 -25.87 -14.02
CA ALA A 535 -42.41 -27.04 -13.19
C ALA A 535 -41.43 -28.22 -13.36
N GLY A 536 -41.03 -28.49 -14.61
CA GLY A 536 -40.15 -29.59 -15.02
C GLY A 536 -40.32 -30.48 -16.30
N VAL A 537 -41.15 -30.28 -17.36
CA VAL A 537 -41.75 -31.32 -18.33
C VAL A 537 -41.22 -31.33 -19.83
N VAL A 538 -41.85 -31.91 -20.91
CA VAL A 538 -41.24 -32.08 -22.31
C VAL A 538 -42.13 -32.32 -23.62
N THR A 539 -41.58 -32.11 -24.86
CA THR A 539 -41.97 -32.47 -26.31
C THR A 539 -40.86 -32.07 -27.40
N ALA A 540 -41.03 -31.45 -28.62
CA ALA A 540 -39.98 -31.11 -29.70
C ALA A 540 -39.38 -29.63 -30.03
N GLN A 541 -38.25 -29.47 -30.81
CA GLN A 541 -37.15 -28.38 -30.91
C GLN A 541 -36.65 -27.93 -32.37
N LYS A 542 -35.86 -26.82 -32.66
CA LYS A 542 -35.54 -26.33 -34.09
C LYS A 542 -34.20 -25.69 -34.76
N SER A 543 -33.12 -25.05 -34.20
CA SER A 543 -32.15 -24.13 -34.98
C SER A 543 -30.53 -24.13 -34.96
N TYR A 544 -29.75 -23.34 -35.74
CA TYR A 544 -28.25 -23.39 -36.01
C TYR A 544 -27.74 -22.02 -36.59
N TYR A 545 -26.43 -21.73 -36.64
CA TYR A 545 -25.66 -20.57 -37.16
C TYR A 545 -24.10 -20.83 -37.30
N ASN A 546 -23.15 -19.93 -37.67
CA ASN A 546 -21.70 -20.06 -37.36
C ASN A 546 -20.92 -18.70 -37.59
N PHE A 547 -19.83 -18.21 -36.93
CA PHE A 547 -19.35 -16.81 -37.25
C PHE A 547 -17.95 -16.18 -37.11
N GLY A 548 -17.08 -16.38 -36.12
CA GLY A 548 -15.74 -15.76 -36.10
C GLY A 548 -14.72 -16.63 -36.81
N GLY A 549 -13.51 -16.13 -36.99
CA GLY A 549 -12.36 -16.92 -37.42
C GLY A 549 -11.94 -17.01 -38.88
N GLY A 550 -10.62 -17.03 -39.07
CA GLY A 550 -9.94 -17.27 -40.34
C GLY A 550 -9.28 -18.62 -40.39
N SER A 551 -8.57 -18.88 -41.49
CA SER A 551 -7.85 -20.13 -41.73
C SER A 551 -6.47 -20.19 -41.06
N THR A 552 -5.81 -19.05 -40.86
CA THR A 552 -4.45 -18.93 -40.31
C THR A 552 -4.26 -17.65 -39.51
N PRO A 553 -3.27 -17.61 -38.57
CA PRO A 553 -2.39 -18.70 -38.13
C PRO A 553 -3.06 -19.63 -37.13
N THR A 554 -2.47 -20.80 -36.83
CA THR A 554 -3.08 -21.80 -35.93
C THR A 554 -3.38 -21.17 -34.56
N GLY A 555 -4.63 -20.72 -34.34
CA GLY A 555 -4.97 -19.43 -33.71
C GLY A 555 -5.89 -19.42 -32.48
N ILE A 556 -5.30 -19.47 -31.29
CA ILE A 556 -5.83 -19.29 -29.95
C ILE A 556 -7.29 -19.57 -29.80
N MET A 557 -7.72 -20.69 -29.22
CA MET A 557 -9.07 -21.10 -28.74
C MET A 557 -9.08 -21.83 -27.31
N GLN A 558 -9.67 -21.34 -26.17
CA GLN A 558 -10.15 -21.74 -24.77
C GLN A 558 -10.79 -20.48 -23.94
N TYR A 559 -11.84 -20.45 -23.02
CA TYR A 559 -12.33 -19.35 -21.99
C TYR A 559 -13.67 -18.41 -22.10
N LEU A 560 -14.68 -18.16 -21.15
CA LEU A 560 -15.81 -17.05 -21.27
C LEU A 560 -16.97 -16.55 -20.22
N ASP A 561 -17.71 -15.34 -20.38
CA ASP A 561 -19.15 -14.88 -19.91
C ASP A 561 -20.20 -13.93 -20.71
N ILE A 562 -21.53 -13.77 -20.44
CA ILE A 562 -22.65 -13.04 -21.12
C ILE A 562 -23.73 -12.33 -20.23
N ILE A 563 -24.30 -11.16 -20.65
CA ILE A 563 -25.60 -10.62 -20.11
C ILE A 563 -26.68 -10.05 -21.05
N ARG A 564 -27.76 -9.45 -20.48
CA ARG A 564 -28.79 -8.56 -21.06
C ARG A 564 -28.90 -7.23 -20.31
N VAL A 565 -29.21 -6.18 -21.07
CA VAL A 565 -29.76 -4.88 -20.65
C VAL A 565 -31.25 -4.82 -21.03
N LYS A 566 -31.56 -4.59 -22.31
CA LYS A 566 -32.87 -4.15 -22.80
C LYS A 566 -33.28 -4.83 -24.11
N ASP A 567 -34.58 -4.86 -24.36
CA ASP A 567 -35.28 -5.29 -25.59
C ASP A 567 -34.57 -6.41 -26.36
N ASP A 568 -34.21 -6.20 -27.65
CA ASP A 568 -33.63 -7.27 -28.48
C ASP A 568 -32.36 -7.11 -29.41
N TYR A 569 -31.47 -6.09 -29.32
CA TYR A 569 -30.05 -6.35 -29.74
C TYR A 569 -29.54 -7.43 -28.78
N TYR A 570 -29.01 -8.54 -29.29
CA TYR A 570 -28.02 -9.35 -28.57
C TYR A 570 -26.61 -8.86 -28.93
N SER A 571 -25.67 -9.79 -29.00
CA SER A 571 -24.28 -9.70 -29.41
C SER A 571 -23.90 -11.09 -29.87
N ILE A 572 -22.72 -11.27 -30.43
CA ILE A 572 -22.08 -12.57 -30.22
C ILE A 572 -20.99 -12.32 -29.20
N VAL A 573 -19.73 -12.51 -29.51
CA VAL A 573 -18.56 -12.71 -28.65
C VAL A 573 -17.49 -13.34 -29.58
N PHE A 574 -16.18 -13.07 -29.49
CA PHE A 574 -15.19 -14.12 -29.69
C PHE A 574 -13.97 -14.06 -28.73
N ARG A 575 -12.79 -14.62 -29.08
CA ARG A 575 -11.45 -14.25 -28.58
C ARG A 575 -10.46 -14.34 -29.76
N ASP A 576 -9.85 -13.24 -30.23
CA ASP A 576 -9.18 -13.16 -31.54
C ASP A 576 -7.68 -13.41 -31.44
N SER A 577 -7.19 -14.45 -32.10
CA SER A 577 -5.87 -15.04 -31.78
C SER A 577 -4.66 -14.18 -32.05
N ASP A 578 -4.86 -13.04 -32.68
CA ASP A 578 -3.92 -11.97 -32.89
C ASP A 578 -3.92 -11.01 -31.74
N THR A 579 -5.09 -10.58 -31.29
CA THR A 579 -5.17 -9.40 -30.45
C THR A 579 -6.35 -9.39 -29.42
N ASP A 580 -6.37 -8.50 -28.42
CA ASP A 580 -7.02 -8.64 -27.10
C ASP A 580 -8.45 -8.05 -26.81
N GLY A 581 -8.69 -6.77 -26.46
CA GLY A 581 -10.07 -6.18 -26.34
C GLY A 581 -10.77 -5.95 -27.71
N SER A 582 -12.08 -5.54 -27.82
CA SER A 582 -13.19 -6.22 -28.60
C SER A 582 -14.57 -5.48 -28.91
N LEU A 583 -15.21 -5.67 -30.11
CA LEU A 583 -16.67 -5.55 -30.48
C LEU A 583 -17.04 -6.13 -31.92
N ARG A 584 -18.33 -6.34 -32.33
CA ARG A 584 -18.99 -6.52 -33.70
C ARG A 584 -20.48 -6.13 -33.63
N ALA A 585 -21.36 -6.55 -34.56
CA ALA A 585 -22.82 -6.42 -34.41
C ALA A 585 -23.65 -7.57 -35.05
N ILE A 586 -24.92 -7.34 -35.53
CA ILE A 586 -26.08 -8.23 -35.98
C ILE A 586 -27.46 -7.50 -35.74
N GLN A 587 -28.69 -8.10 -35.57
CA GLN A 587 -29.78 -7.82 -34.56
C GLN A 587 -30.61 -9.09 -34.25
N ILE A 588 -31.31 -9.23 -33.09
CA ILE A 588 -32.33 -10.29 -32.85
C ILE A 588 -33.72 -9.79 -32.26
N LYS A 589 -34.77 -10.63 -31.97
CA LYS A 589 -36.21 -10.37 -32.36
C LYS A 589 -37.53 -10.94 -31.64
N ASN A 590 -37.61 -11.32 -30.35
CA ASN A 590 -38.66 -12.09 -29.55
C ASN A 590 -38.84 -13.71 -29.53
N GLY A 591 -37.79 -14.60 -29.48
CA GLY A 591 -37.32 -15.93 -30.17
C GLY A 591 -36.11 -16.16 -31.31
N TRP A 592 -36.13 -16.03 -32.71
CA TRP A 592 -35.47 -16.56 -34.01
C TRP A 592 -34.80 -15.62 -35.06
N ASN A 593 -34.96 -14.29 -35.13
CA ASN A 593 -34.74 -13.56 -36.42
C ASN A 593 -33.44 -12.70 -36.51
N ILE A 594 -32.58 -12.83 -37.55
CA ILE A 594 -31.17 -12.33 -37.46
C ILE A 594 -30.28 -11.75 -38.66
N PHE A 595 -30.27 -12.23 -39.94
CA PHE A 595 -29.25 -11.96 -41.04
C PHE A 595 -28.45 -10.63 -41.04
N VAL A 596 -27.16 -10.55 -41.40
CA VAL A 596 -26.45 -9.26 -41.72
C VAL A 596 -25.34 -9.44 -42.81
N ASP A 597 -24.49 -8.44 -43.16
CA ASP A 597 -23.43 -8.48 -44.25
C ASP A 597 -22.16 -7.59 -43.95
N ALA A 598 -21.01 -7.79 -44.64
CA ALA A 598 -19.73 -6.97 -44.74
C ALA A 598 -18.36 -7.39 -44.05
N ILE A 599 -17.42 -6.46 -43.65
CA ILE A 599 -15.91 -6.60 -43.64
C ILE A 599 -15.05 -6.34 -42.33
N ARG A 600 -13.71 -6.54 -42.32
CA ARG A 600 -12.89 -6.75 -41.07
C ARG A 600 -11.98 -5.59 -40.59
N TYR A 601 -11.96 -5.43 -39.24
CA TYR A 601 -11.19 -4.50 -38.37
C TYR A 601 -9.91 -5.06 -37.68
N LYS A 602 -9.16 -4.14 -37.04
CA LYS A 602 -8.38 -4.29 -35.76
C LYS A 602 -8.71 -3.12 -34.79
N PHE A 603 -8.09 -3.06 -33.59
CA PHE A 603 -8.13 -1.96 -32.59
C PHE A 603 -6.78 -1.53 -32.12
N ASP A 604 -5.69 -2.29 -32.14
CA ASP A 604 -4.62 -1.97 -31.17
C ASP A 604 -3.28 -2.66 -31.47
N ASN A 605 -2.25 -2.21 -30.74
CA ASN A 605 -0.81 -2.39 -30.87
C ASN A 605 -0.11 -3.04 -29.65
N ASN A 606 -0.80 -3.44 -28.55
CA ASN A 606 -0.19 -4.18 -27.43
C ASN A 606 -0.75 -5.45 -26.62
N ASN A 607 -1.95 -6.10 -26.50
CA ASN A 607 -2.20 -7.35 -25.63
C ASN A 607 -2.23 -8.84 -26.21
N ILE A 608 -1.88 -9.92 -25.43
CA ILE A 608 -1.84 -11.40 -25.79
C ILE A 608 -1.89 -12.28 -24.55
N SER A 609 -2.96 -12.09 -23.82
CA SER A 609 -2.96 -12.52 -22.44
C SER A 609 -3.38 -13.97 -22.29
N ASP A 610 -3.03 -14.52 -21.14
CA ASP A 610 -2.87 -15.92 -21.01
C ASP A 610 -3.53 -16.63 -19.78
N LEU A 611 -4.65 -16.09 -19.22
CA LEU A 611 -5.46 -16.56 -18.03
C LEU A 611 -7.09 -16.92 -18.08
N PRO A 612 -8.26 -16.18 -17.84
CA PRO A 612 -9.72 -16.73 -17.72
C PRO A 612 -11.18 -16.45 -18.41
N LEU A 613 -11.74 -15.24 -18.68
CA LEU A 613 -12.99 -14.76 -19.43
C LEU A 613 -14.45 -14.67 -18.76
N ARG A 614 -15.25 -13.51 -18.74
CA ARG A 614 -16.63 -13.08 -18.08
C ARG A 614 -17.77 -11.97 -18.45
N ILE A 615 -18.58 -11.25 -17.53
CA ILE A 615 -19.70 -10.12 -17.61
C ILE A 615 -21.08 -10.00 -16.71
N ILE A 616 -21.59 -8.82 -16.17
CA ILE A 616 -23.07 -8.43 -15.78
C ILE A 616 -23.64 -6.98 -15.40
N HIS A 617 -24.98 -6.71 -15.57
CA HIS A 617 -25.99 -5.63 -15.19
C HIS A 617 -26.49 -5.09 -13.80
N VAL A 618 -26.76 -3.76 -13.75
CA VAL A 618 -28.08 -3.14 -13.38
C VAL A 618 -28.35 -1.77 -14.07
N PHE A 619 -27.33 -0.97 -14.39
CA PHE A 619 -27.46 0.40 -14.91
C PHE A 619 -28.31 0.53 -16.17
N ASP A 620 -28.77 1.75 -16.46
CA ASP A 620 -28.78 2.24 -17.83
C ASP A 620 -27.35 2.12 -18.43
N LYS A 621 -26.35 2.88 -17.91
CA LYS A 621 -24.94 3.04 -18.39
C LYS A 621 -23.81 3.24 -17.28
N ILE A 622 -23.15 2.14 -16.77
CA ILE A 622 -21.72 1.80 -16.23
C ILE A 622 -21.58 0.27 -16.33
N TYR A 623 -20.51 -0.33 -16.91
CA TYR A 623 -20.39 -1.76 -17.40
C TYR A 623 -19.03 -2.49 -17.03
N ALA A 624 -18.45 -3.47 -17.82
CA ALA A 624 -17.08 -4.15 -17.79
C ALA A 624 -16.68 -5.27 -18.87
N VAL A 625 -15.85 -5.00 -19.91
CA VAL A 625 -15.34 -5.77 -21.13
C VAL A 625 -13.88 -6.31 -21.39
N PHE A 626 -12.92 -6.49 -20.51
CA PHE A 626 -12.22 -7.80 -20.35
C PHE A 626 -11.20 -8.26 -21.49
N TYR A 627 -9.94 -8.60 -21.12
CA TYR A 627 -8.87 -9.49 -21.73
C TYR A 627 -7.97 -10.01 -20.52
N GLY A 628 -6.63 -10.02 -20.50
CA GLY A 628 -5.81 -10.16 -19.25
C GLY A 628 -5.11 -8.98 -18.57
N ASP A 629 -3.91 -9.13 -17.99
CA ASP A 629 -3.06 -7.91 -17.89
C ASP A 629 -1.57 -8.10 -18.08
N LYS A 630 -0.91 -6.96 -18.40
CA LYS A 630 0.31 -6.78 -19.15
C LYS A 630 1.34 -5.81 -18.46
N MET A 631 2.41 -6.31 -17.80
CA MET A 631 3.64 -5.55 -17.46
C MET A 631 5.04 -6.20 -17.75
N GLY A 632 5.63 -5.95 -18.92
CA GLY A 632 7.05 -6.19 -19.27
C GLY A 632 7.49 -7.64 -19.49
N ASN A 633 8.23 -8.21 -18.52
CA ASN A 633 8.42 -9.66 -18.41
C ASN A 633 7.65 -10.30 -17.24
N LEU A 634 6.95 -9.48 -16.46
CA LEU A 634 6.07 -9.90 -15.38
C LEU A 634 4.71 -10.26 -15.98
N GLN A 635 4.34 -11.52 -15.83
CA GLN A 635 2.96 -11.92 -16.09
C GLN A 635 2.06 -11.09 -15.19
N ARG A 636 0.88 -10.72 -15.69
CA ARG A 636 -0.18 -10.16 -14.85
C ARG A 636 -1.38 -11.13 -14.89
N GLY A 637 -2.61 -10.66 -14.87
CA GLY A 637 -3.74 -11.48 -14.41
C GLY A 637 -5.03 -10.68 -14.24
N GLY A 638 -5.32 -9.80 -15.19
CA GLY A 638 -6.60 -9.10 -15.31
C GLY A 638 -6.67 -7.66 -14.90
N ALA A 639 -7.87 -7.06 -14.83
CA ALA A 639 -8.05 -5.60 -14.88
C ALA A 639 -9.48 -4.98 -15.14
N LEU A 640 -10.26 -4.24 -14.31
CA LEU A 640 -11.54 -3.45 -14.62
C LEU A 640 -11.45 -2.30 -15.73
N GLU A 641 -12.30 -1.22 -15.87
CA GLU A 641 -12.27 -0.05 -16.86
C GLU A 641 -13.49 0.91 -16.79
N THR A 642 -13.74 1.78 -17.80
CA THR A 642 -14.89 2.72 -18.08
C THR A 642 -15.73 2.58 -19.44
N ILE A 643 -15.56 1.64 -20.40
CA ILE A 643 -16.02 1.60 -21.85
C ILE A 643 -17.21 2.35 -22.54
N ILE A 644 -18.24 2.92 -21.89
CA ILE A 644 -19.64 3.23 -22.32
C ILE A 644 -20.32 2.20 -23.30
N LEU A 645 -21.63 2.09 -23.51
CA LEU A 645 -22.37 1.49 -24.67
C LEU A 645 -23.54 2.40 -25.01
N SER A 646 -24.12 2.04 -26.13
CA SER A 646 -25.48 2.20 -26.53
C SER A 646 -26.44 1.69 -25.45
N ASP A 647 -27.66 2.22 -25.42
CA ASP A 647 -28.84 1.37 -25.12
C ASP A 647 -28.65 0.00 -25.80
N THR A 648 -28.10 0.04 -27.01
CA THR A 648 -28.21 -0.83 -28.17
C THR A 648 -27.08 -1.87 -28.46
N GLY A 649 -25.81 -1.60 -28.86
CA GLY A 649 -24.79 -2.62 -29.22
C GLY A 649 -23.28 -2.29 -29.23
N THR A 650 -22.88 -1.02 -29.35
CA THR A 650 -21.97 -0.63 -30.46
C THR A 650 -21.37 0.80 -30.32
N PHE A 651 -20.09 1.05 -30.64
CA PHE A 651 -19.13 1.80 -29.75
C PHE A 651 -18.83 3.33 -30.04
N VAL A 652 -18.19 4.21 -29.19
CA VAL A 652 -17.97 5.75 -29.29
C VAL A 652 -17.27 6.60 -28.07
N ASP A 653 -15.98 6.51 -27.57
CA ASP A 653 -15.16 7.48 -26.66
C ASP A 653 -14.30 6.91 -25.46
N SER A 654 -14.24 7.49 -24.19
CA SER A 654 -13.60 7.19 -22.82
C SER A 654 -14.30 6.87 -21.40
N VAL A 655 -13.77 6.16 -20.31
CA VAL A 655 -13.81 6.42 -18.76
C VAL A 655 -12.64 5.93 -17.74
N ASP A 656 -12.70 5.06 -16.65
CA ASP A 656 -11.72 5.04 -15.44
C ASP A 656 -11.18 3.68 -14.74
N TYR A 657 -10.12 3.65 -13.83
CA TYR A 657 -9.19 2.47 -13.50
C TYR A 657 -8.87 1.96 -12.03
N ASP A 658 -8.06 0.88 -11.83
CA ASP A 658 -7.61 0.10 -10.59
C ASP A 658 -6.52 -1.07 -10.80
N THR A 659 -6.11 -1.94 -9.82
CA THR A 659 -5.37 -3.25 -9.97
C THR A 659 -5.70 -4.48 -9.07
N LEU A 660 -6.57 -5.36 -9.53
CA LEU A 660 -7.63 -6.03 -8.66
C LEU A 660 -6.85 -7.15 -7.76
N LEU A 661 -5.66 -7.57 -8.19
CA LEU A 661 -5.03 -8.84 -7.78
C LEU A 661 -3.50 -8.68 -7.83
N PRO A 662 -2.71 -9.49 -7.15
CA PRO A 662 -1.28 -9.19 -6.97
C PRO A 662 -0.26 -10.05 -7.73
N PRO A 663 1.02 -9.63 -7.79
CA PRO A 663 2.01 -10.30 -8.62
C PRO A 663 2.60 -11.63 -8.07
N ALA A 664 1.81 -12.71 -7.98
CA ALA A 664 2.24 -14.13 -7.91
C ALA A 664 1.06 -15.14 -7.99
N ASP A 665 1.00 -16.17 -8.85
CA ASP A 665 2.11 -17.10 -9.09
C ASP A 665 1.98 -18.13 -10.27
N TRP A 666 1.54 -17.73 -11.48
CA TRP A 666 1.30 -18.47 -12.79
C TRP A 666 1.33 -20.04 -12.89
N ASN A 667 1.20 -20.86 -11.83
CA ASN A 667 1.21 -22.33 -11.90
C ASN A 667 0.27 -23.28 -10.96
N GLN A 668 -0.91 -23.80 -11.46
CA GLN A 668 -2.37 -24.16 -11.06
C GLN A 668 -3.51 -23.07 -10.57
N PHE A 669 -4.28 -22.18 -11.32
CA PHE A 669 -5.12 -20.95 -10.90
C PHE A 669 -6.52 -20.77 -11.59
N SER A 670 -7.05 -19.54 -11.84
CA SER A 670 -8.48 -19.16 -11.68
C SER A 670 -9.26 -18.02 -12.50
N ASN A 671 -10.37 -18.44 -13.16
CA ASN A 671 -11.79 -17.95 -13.54
C ASN A 671 -12.95 -17.24 -12.73
N PRO A 672 -13.15 -15.94 -12.53
CA PRO A 672 -14.11 -15.29 -11.55
C PRO A 672 -15.59 -15.26 -11.94
N GLU A 673 -16.63 -15.04 -11.08
CA GLU A 673 -18.00 -14.67 -11.59
C GLU A 673 -19.22 -14.16 -10.76
N ILE A 674 -20.36 -13.91 -11.44
CA ILE A 674 -20.93 -12.56 -11.60
C ILE A 674 -22.44 -12.42 -11.99
N ILE A 675 -23.36 -11.66 -11.31
CA ILE A 675 -24.72 -11.24 -11.79
C ILE A 675 -25.57 -10.10 -11.05
N HIS A 676 -26.83 -10.23 -10.57
CA HIS A 676 -27.84 -9.14 -10.33
C HIS A 676 -28.66 -9.09 -8.96
N ILE A 677 -28.27 -8.41 -7.84
CA ILE A 677 -29.15 -8.22 -6.63
C ILE A 677 -30.17 -7.03 -6.60
N THR A 678 -29.84 -5.87 -6.02
CA THR A 678 -30.75 -4.74 -5.61
C THR A 678 -30.19 -3.28 -5.77
N GLY A 679 -29.05 -3.10 -6.45
CA GLY A 679 -28.30 -1.86 -6.75
C GLY A 679 -26.80 -2.17 -6.99
N ASP A 680 -25.92 -1.90 -6.04
CA ASP A 680 -24.53 -2.37 -5.73
C ASP A 680 -24.10 -3.84 -5.35
N ILE A 681 -23.72 -4.37 -4.15
CA ILE A 681 -22.85 -5.60 -3.88
C ILE A 681 -22.40 -6.45 -5.12
N PHE A 682 -21.69 -5.84 -6.12
CA PHE A 682 -21.07 -6.42 -7.33
C PHE A 682 -19.97 -7.46 -7.23
N ALA A 683 -20.34 -8.72 -6.99
CA ALA A 683 -19.56 -9.90 -6.64
C ALA A 683 -19.05 -10.83 -7.75
N VAL A 684 -18.33 -11.86 -7.29
CA VAL A 684 -17.21 -12.55 -7.94
C VAL A 684 -16.75 -13.79 -7.12
N SER A 685 -15.85 -14.65 -7.63
CA SER A 685 -15.51 -16.00 -7.13
C SER A 685 -13.99 -16.49 -7.42
N TYR A 686 -13.24 -17.45 -6.72
CA TYR A 686 -11.73 -17.90 -6.74
C TYR A 686 -11.19 -19.20 -7.48
N ARG A 687 -9.88 -19.61 -7.56
CA ARG A 687 -9.29 -21.00 -7.77
C ARG A 687 -7.73 -21.18 -7.63
N LEU A 688 -7.21 -22.43 -7.51
CA LEU A 688 -5.80 -22.89 -7.63
C LEU A 688 -5.70 -24.40 -8.10
N SER A 689 -5.31 -25.39 -7.29
CA SER A 689 -5.41 -26.86 -7.60
C SER A 689 -6.09 -27.71 -6.51
N THR A 690 -5.92 -27.33 -5.24
CA THR A 690 -6.41 -27.97 -4.00
C THR A 690 -7.75 -27.64 -3.22
N ARG A 691 -8.68 -26.66 -3.41
CA ARG A 691 -9.66 -26.19 -2.35
C ARG A 691 -10.74 -25.05 -2.66
N ALA A 692 -12.06 -24.90 -2.27
CA ALA A 692 -13.25 -23.86 -2.34
C ALA A 692 -13.63 -22.38 -1.65
N GLU A 693 -14.06 -21.19 -2.23
CA GLU A 693 -14.04 -19.73 -1.62
C GLU A 693 -15.08 -18.59 -2.00
N VAL A 694 -15.13 -17.31 -1.50
CA VAL A 694 -15.87 -16.13 -2.13
C VAL A 694 -15.53 -14.65 -1.71
N LYS A 695 -16.06 -13.53 -2.35
CA LYS A 695 -15.84 -12.11 -1.87
C LYS A 695 -16.70 -10.87 -2.36
N THR A 696 -16.48 -9.64 -1.81
CA THR A 696 -17.26 -8.36 -1.94
C THR A 696 -16.64 -6.83 -2.06
N LEU A 697 -16.17 -6.26 -3.25
CA LEU A 697 -15.98 -4.82 -3.86
C LEU A 697 -16.92 -3.64 -3.48
N GLN A 698 -17.01 -2.54 -4.31
CA GLN A 698 -17.91 -1.31 -4.42
C GLN A 698 -17.58 -0.29 -5.56
N ILE A 699 -18.25 -0.41 -6.73
CA ILE A 699 -18.35 0.47 -7.93
C ILE A 699 -19.50 1.54 -7.70
N SER A 700 -19.95 2.35 -8.68
CA SER A 700 -21.30 2.99 -8.73
C SER A 700 -21.54 3.64 -10.10
N ASN A 701 -22.57 4.49 -10.22
CA ASN A 701 -22.70 5.66 -11.12
C ASN A 701 -21.52 6.66 -11.23
N LEU A 702 -20.43 6.50 -10.49
CA LEU A 702 -19.15 7.19 -10.69
C LEU A 702 -18.25 6.35 -11.60
N GLY A 703 -18.32 5.02 -11.56
CA GLY A 703 -17.34 4.17 -12.24
C GLY A 703 -15.96 4.17 -11.57
N VAL A 704 -15.87 4.56 -10.27
CA VAL A 704 -14.63 4.34 -9.47
C VAL A 704 -14.49 2.88 -9.11
N ILE A 705 -13.31 2.57 -8.58
CA ILE A 705 -12.92 1.29 -8.08
C ILE A 705 -12.00 1.54 -6.84
N THR A 706 -12.09 0.79 -5.71
CA THR A 706 -11.74 1.31 -4.33
C THR A 706 -11.33 0.36 -3.09
N ASN A 707 -11.74 0.54 -1.77
CA ASN A 707 -11.80 -0.45 -0.60
C ASN A 707 -12.82 -0.20 0.60
N HIS A 708 -13.77 -1.15 0.82
CA HIS A 708 -15.09 -1.11 1.57
C HIS A 708 -15.05 -1.11 3.09
N THR A 709 -16.25 -0.91 3.63
CA THR A 709 -16.63 -1.20 5.00
C THR A 709 -17.22 -2.60 5.26
N ASN A 710 -17.94 -3.29 4.34
CA ASN A 710 -18.61 -4.57 4.66
C ASN A 710 -17.64 -5.70 4.96
N ASP A 711 -17.24 -6.49 3.96
CA ASP A 711 -16.59 -7.76 4.19
C ASP A 711 -15.44 -7.98 3.26
N ALA A 712 -14.27 -8.17 3.88
CA ALA A 712 -12.96 -8.36 3.29
C ALA A 712 -12.14 -9.61 3.78
N ALA A 713 -12.69 -10.73 4.31
CA ALA A 713 -11.97 -12.03 4.58
C ALA A 713 -12.40 -13.35 3.79
N TRP A 714 -11.84 -13.82 2.63
CA TRP A 714 -12.44 -14.52 1.40
C TRP A 714 -12.95 -15.98 1.76
N LYS A 715 -12.67 -16.49 2.97
CA LYS A 715 -13.27 -17.69 3.65
C LYS A 715 -12.99 -19.05 3.01
N TYR A 716 -13.85 -20.03 3.33
CA TYR A 716 -13.72 -21.43 2.95
C TYR A 716 -15.09 -22.10 2.78
N VAL A 717 -15.23 -23.06 1.84
CA VAL A 717 -16.47 -23.61 1.24
C VAL A 717 -16.70 -25.20 1.20
N TYR A 718 -15.73 -26.16 1.14
CA TYR A 718 -15.66 -27.58 1.75
C TYR A 718 -14.63 -28.64 1.10
N GLN A 719 -14.38 -29.90 1.57
CA GLN A 719 -13.04 -30.56 1.97
C GLN A 719 -12.23 -31.66 1.16
N PRO A 720 -11.31 -31.41 0.18
CA PRO A 720 -11.01 -32.86 -1.07
C PRO A 720 -9.69 -33.83 -0.86
N ALA A 721 -8.97 -34.39 -1.92
CA ALA A 721 -7.49 -34.88 -1.98
C ALA A 721 -6.63 -35.12 -3.37
N SER A 722 -5.92 -34.13 -4.00
CA SER A 722 -5.19 -33.92 -5.36
C SER A 722 -5.79 -34.04 -6.83
N SER A 723 -5.56 -33.04 -7.76
CA SER A 723 -5.01 -33.12 -9.18
C SER A 723 -5.12 -31.80 -10.03
N TYR A 724 -4.55 -31.73 -11.27
CA TYR A 724 -4.53 -30.53 -12.16
C TYR A 724 -5.45 -30.67 -13.40
N THR A 725 -6.36 -29.71 -13.62
CA THR A 725 -6.52 -29.00 -14.92
C THR A 725 -7.19 -27.64 -14.63
N ILE A 726 -7.98 -27.00 -15.51
CA ILE A 726 -8.20 -25.54 -15.49
C ILE A 726 -9.71 -25.17 -15.79
N SER A 727 -10.33 -24.07 -15.23
CA SER A 727 -11.82 -24.06 -14.95
C SER A 727 -12.74 -22.86 -14.40
N SER A 728 -13.72 -22.26 -15.17
CA SER A 728 -14.60 -21.05 -14.95
C SER A 728 -16.12 -21.11 -14.45
N PRO A 729 -16.63 -20.43 -13.37
CA PRO A 729 -18.03 -20.15 -12.85
C PRO A 729 -19.00 -19.06 -13.45
N LYS A 730 -20.35 -19.06 -13.18
CA LYS A 730 -21.53 -18.15 -13.56
C LYS A 730 -22.76 -18.20 -12.63
N ILE A 731 -23.76 -17.28 -12.76
CA ILE A 731 -24.93 -17.01 -11.86
C ILE A 731 -26.19 -16.10 -12.29
N ILE A 732 -27.45 -16.20 -11.70
CA ILE A 732 -28.59 -15.17 -11.46
C ILE A 732 -29.63 -15.58 -10.36
N GLU A 733 -30.85 -15.03 -10.40
CA GLU A 733 -31.61 -14.57 -9.22
C GLU A 733 -32.82 -15.46 -8.81
N VAL A 734 -32.68 -16.79 -8.66
CA VAL A 734 -33.80 -17.80 -8.65
C VAL A 734 -35.20 -17.36 -8.13
N SER A 735 -35.29 -16.64 -7.01
CA SER A 735 -36.45 -16.45 -6.14
C SER A 735 -37.05 -15.06 -6.35
N ALA A 736 -38.27 -14.88 -5.84
CA ALA A 736 -39.15 -13.76 -6.10
C ALA A 736 -39.02 -12.68 -5.03
N VAL A 737 -38.74 -13.07 -3.78
CA VAL A 737 -38.22 -12.15 -2.74
C VAL A 737 -36.75 -11.77 -3.02
N LYS A 738 -36.34 -12.01 -4.27
CA LYS A 738 -35.02 -12.30 -4.78
C LYS A 738 -34.19 -12.97 -3.70
N ASP A 739 -34.40 -14.27 -3.47
CA ASP A 739 -34.31 -14.85 -2.12
C ASP A 739 -33.59 -16.24 -1.91
N THR A 740 -32.81 -16.83 -2.84
CA THR A 740 -32.01 -18.10 -2.67
C THR A 740 -30.84 -18.28 -3.73
N TYR A 741 -29.99 -19.33 -3.68
CA TYR A 741 -29.15 -19.77 -4.83
C TYR A 741 -29.24 -21.21 -5.34
N ALA A 742 -28.56 -21.41 -6.46
CA ALA A 742 -28.16 -22.57 -7.24
C ALA A 742 -26.71 -22.30 -7.70
N ILE A 743 -25.72 -23.20 -7.75
CA ILE A 743 -24.31 -23.01 -8.17
C ILE A 743 -23.58 -24.37 -8.44
N VAL A 744 -22.58 -24.59 -9.33
CA VAL A 744 -22.04 -25.97 -9.69
C VAL A 744 -20.54 -26.24 -9.54
N TYR A 745 -19.92 -27.39 -9.88
CA TYR A 745 -18.44 -27.60 -9.92
C TYR A 745 -17.97 -28.96 -10.65
N PRO A 746 -16.61 -29.18 -10.93
CA PRO A 746 -14.95 -30.90 -11.23
C PRO A 746 -13.96 -32.01 -10.56
N LYS A 747 -13.86 -32.52 -9.32
CA LYS A 747 -13.25 -33.79 -8.79
C LYS A 747 -12.64 -34.80 -9.74
N SER A 748 -11.40 -35.18 -9.50
CA SER A 748 -10.94 -36.55 -9.72
C SER A 748 -11.58 -37.54 -8.73
N VAL A 749 -12.57 -38.40 -9.07
CA VAL A 749 -12.81 -39.56 -8.17
C VAL A 749 -11.55 -40.41 -8.15
N SER A 750 -10.91 -40.40 -9.32
CA SER A 750 -9.72 -41.12 -9.71
C SER A 750 -8.86 -40.21 -10.59
N SER A 751 -7.68 -40.69 -10.92
CA SER A 751 -6.73 -40.08 -11.86
C SER A 751 -7.39 -39.63 -13.17
N ASP A 752 -8.19 -40.49 -13.79
CA ASP A 752 -8.67 -40.33 -15.17
C ASP A 752 -10.16 -39.99 -15.25
N THR A 753 -10.92 -40.42 -14.23
CA THR A 753 -12.38 -40.37 -14.22
C THR A 753 -12.95 -39.86 -12.91
N ASN A 754 -14.23 -39.47 -12.96
CA ASN A 754 -14.61 -38.24 -12.32
C ASN A 754 -16.05 -37.72 -12.65
N ASN A 755 -17.12 -38.10 -11.95
CA ASN A 755 -18.55 -37.87 -12.33
C ASN A 755 -19.26 -36.61 -11.73
N GLY A 756 -19.98 -35.73 -12.46
CA GLY A 756 -20.14 -34.25 -12.18
C GLY A 756 -21.04 -33.59 -11.06
N VAL A 757 -20.91 -32.29 -10.61
CA VAL A 757 -21.41 -31.84 -9.27
C VAL A 757 -22.27 -30.53 -9.06
N LEU A 758 -23.59 -30.56 -8.66
CA LEU A 758 -24.65 -29.47 -8.49
C LEU A 758 -25.24 -28.95 -7.14
N LEU A 759 -25.22 -27.64 -6.77
CA LEU A 759 -25.67 -27.09 -5.45
C LEU A 759 -26.42 -25.74 -5.33
N THR A 760 -26.58 -25.15 -4.12
CA THR A 760 -27.38 -23.92 -3.80
C THR A 760 -26.83 -23.12 -2.59
N ILE A 761 -27.12 -21.79 -2.39
CA ILE A 761 -27.01 -20.99 -1.10
C ILE A 761 -27.87 -19.65 -0.88
N LYS A 762 -27.41 -18.47 -0.30
CA LYS A 762 -28.25 -17.38 0.39
C LYS A 762 -27.97 -15.79 0.51
N ILE A 763 -27.33 -14.96 -0.41
CA ILE A 763 -27.29 -13.43 -0.83
C ILE A 763 -28.30 -12.19 -0.72
N PRO A 764 -28.66 -11.57 0.42
CA PRO A 764 -29.57 -10.42 0.66
C PRO A 764 -29.42 -9.06 -0.05
N ASP A 765 -30.49 -8.25 0.11
CA ASP A 765 -30.61 -6.85 0.64
C ASP A 765 -29.31 -6.20 1.18
N ASN A 766 -28.46 -7.02 1.80
CA ASN A 766 -27.33 -6.68 2.64
C ASN A 766 -26.14 -7.65 2.50
N GLY A 767 -26.01 -8.38 1.38
CA GLY A 767 -24.70 -8.78 0.85
C GLY A 767 -23.80 -9.72 1.68
N SER A 768 -24.37 -10.65 2.44
CA SER A 768 -24.04 -10.99 3.83
C SER A 768 -23.30 -12.36 4.13
N ILE A 769 -22.12 -12.49 4.80
CA ILE A 769 -21.26 -13.75 5.00
C ILE A 769 -20.72 -14.12 6.48
N VAL A 770 -21.01 -15.09 7.45
CA VAL A 770 -21.81 -16.31 8.05
C VAL A 770 -21.90 -17.95 7.89
N LYS A 771 -21.27 -18.83 7.05
CA LYS A 771 -21.23 -20.36 7.18
C LYS A 771 -21.80 -21.22 6.02
N LYS A 772 -22.59 -22.31 6.17
CA LYS A 772 -22.55 -23.61 5.38
C LYS A 772 -23.83 -24.14 4.62
N ILE A 773 -23.76 -24.34 3.27
CA ILE A 773 -24.19 -25.47 2.35
C ILE A 773 -25.66 -25.89 1.89
N LEU A 774 -26.39 -25.57 0.76
CA LEU A 774 -27.78 -26.17 0.50
C LEU A 774 -28.13 -27.49 -0.32
N ASP A 775 -27.74 -27.81 -1.58
CA ASP A 775 -28.19 -29.07 -2.29
C ASP A 775 -27.20 -29.76 -3.29
N SER A 776 -27.64 -30.80 -4.04
CA SER A 776 -26.82 -31.86 -4.71
C SER A 776 -27.50 -32.65 -5.87
N VAL A 777 -26.96 -32.64 -7.09
CA VAL A 777 -26.93 -33.89 -7.89
C VAL A 777 -25.67 -34.07 -8.74
N LEU A 778 -25.62 -35.28 -9.29
CA LEU A 778 -24.73 -35.89 -10.27
C LEU A 778 -25.16 -35.61 -11.72
N LEU A 779 -24.28 -35.31 -12.69
CA LEU A 779 -24.72 -35.16 -14.10
C LEU A 779 -24.14 -36.20 -15.02
N GLY A 780 -22.89 -36.03 -15.41
CA GLY A 780 -22.21 -36.99 -16.27
C GLY A 780 -21.65 -38.16 -15.48
N PRO A 781 -21.64 -39.37 -16.08
CA PRO A 781 -20.70 -40.47 -15.91
C PRO A 781 -19.70 -40.60 -17.08
N VAL A 782 -19.14 -39.45 -17.44
CA VAL A 782 -18.43 -38.99 -18.65
C VAL A 782 -17.83 -37.55 -18.41
N ASN A 783 -16.45 -37.32 -18.33
CA ASN A 783 -15.35 -36.32 -17.89
C ASN A 783 -15.35 -34.77 -18.11
N PHE A 784 -14.81 -34.00 -17.12
CA PHE A 784 -15.28 -32.67 -16.66
C PHE A 784 -14.30 -31.54 -16.29
N TYR A 785 -14.32 -30.46 -17.06
CA TYR A 785 -13.67 -29.16 -16.91
C TYR A 785 -14.39 -28.14 -17.81
N ALA A 786 -15.72 -27.95 -17.56
CA ALA A 786 -16.70 -27.05 -18.23
C ALA A 786 -18.21 -27.33 -18.15
N PRO A 787 -18.83 -26.78 -17.13
CA PRO A 787 -20.27 -26.50 -17.16
C PRO A 787 -20.88 -25.07 -17.35
N ASP A 788 -22.01 -24.79 -18.06
CA ASP A 788 -22.90 -23.55 -17.90
C ASP A 788 -24.46 -23.58 -18.16
N ILE A 789 -25.31 -22.70 -17.53
CA ILE A 789 -26.75 -22.84 -17.15
C ILE A 789 -27.84 -21.69 -16.94
N VAL A 790 -29.00 -21.71 -17.65
CA VAL A 790 -30.10 -20.71 -17.73
C VAL A 790 -31.47 -21.32 -17.40
N LEU A 791 -32.50 -20.56 -17.01
CA LEU A 791 -33.87 -21.08 -17.08
C LEU A 791 -34.54 -20.90 -18.46
N VAL A 792 -35.82 -21.28 -18.62
CA VAL A 792 -36.69 -20.70 -19.66
C VAL A 792 -37.91 -20.07 -19.01
N SER A 793 -38.68 -20.84 -18.22
CA SER A 793 -39.72 -20.33 -17.32
C SER A 793 -39.78 -21.02 -15.95
N ASN A 794 -40.83 -20.67 -15.18
CA ASN A 794 -40.95 -20.57 -13.74
C ASN A 794 -40.26 -21.57 -12.82
N ASP A 795 -39.89 -22.82 -13.14
CA ASP A 795 -39.27 -23.63 -12.07
C ASP A 795 -38.13 -24.64 -12.45
N ILE A 796 -37.67 -24.75 -13.72
CA ILE A 796 -36.48 -25.59 -14.07
C ILE A 796 -35.38 -24.90 -14.92
N TYR A 797 -34.38 -25.61 -15.51
CA TYR A 797 -33.27 -25.03 -16.31
C TYR A 797 -32.64 -25.85 -17.48
N ALA A 798 -31.88 -25.15 -18.35
CA ALA A 798 -31.04 -25.59 -19.48
C ALA A 798 -29.62 -25.01 -19.47
N VAL A 799 -28.66 -25.68 -20.11
CA VAL A 799 -27.33 -25.92 -19.52
C VAL A 799 -26.27 -26.67 -20.45
N VAL A 800 -24.99 -27.03 -20.09
CA VAL A 800 -23.97 -27.61 -21.04
C VAL A 800 -22.55 -28.15 -20.52
N CYS A 801 -21.74 -29.05 -21.22
CA CYS A 801 -20.47 -29.91 -20.90
C CYS A 801 -19.57 -30.81 -21.98
N ARG A 802 -18.98 -32.04 -21.84
CA ARG A 802 -17.97 -32.68 -22.83
C ARG A 802 -18.30 -33.97 -23.68
N LYS A 803 -17.55 -35.09 -23.51
CA LYS A 803 -17.21 -36.42 -24.19
C LYS A 803 -15.80 -36.41 -24.84
N VAL A 804 -14.72 -36.37 -24.02
CA VAL A 804 -13.28 -36.11 -24.41
C VAL A 804 -12.82 -36.79 -25.70
N LEU A 805 -13.43 -37.94 -25.97
CA LEU A 805 -12.92 -39.05 -26.74
C LEU A 805 -13.43 -39.11 -28.20
N TYR A 806 -14.09 -38.08 -28.76
CA TYR A 806 -15.01 -38.24 -29.91
C TYR A 806 -14.97 -37.10 -30.96
N GLY A 807 -16.07 -36.87 -31.71
CA GLY A 807 -16.40 -35.67 -32.51
C GLY A 807 -17.80 -34.99 -32.33
N SER A 808 -18.50 -34.97 -31.18
CA SER A 808 -19.91 -34.49 -30.98
C SER A 808 -20.25 -33.61 -29.66
N ILE A 809 -21.34 -33.51 -28.85
CA ILE A 809 -21.49 -32.62 -27.62
C ILE A 809 -22.42 -32.98 -26.38
N SER A 810 -23.69 -32.48 -26.13
CA SER A 810 -24.91 -32.80 -25.20
C SER A 810 -25.80 -31.78 -24.24
N LEU A 811 -27.11 -31.35 -24.12
CA LEU A 811 -28.56 -31.49 -24.56
C LEU A 811 -29.68 -31.74 -23.57
N HIS A 812 -29.64 -31.16 -22.38
CA HIS A 812 -30.47 -31.56 -21.26
C HIS A 812 -31.62 -30.62 -20.76
N THR A 813 -32.55 -31.16 -19.97
CA THR A 813 -33.71 -30.45 -19.40
C THR A 813 -34.26 -31.28 -18.26
N ILE A 814 -34.72 -30.64 -17.17
CA ILE A 814 -34.83 -31.33 -15.86
C ILE A 814 -36.06 -30.99 -15.00
N ARG A 815 -36.63 -31.92 -14.20
CA ARG A 815 -37.89 -31.80 -13.42
C ARG A 815 -37.70 -31.52 -11.92
N ILE A 816 -38.62 -30.77 -11.26
CA ILE A 816 -38.73 -30.62 -9.78
C ILE A 816 -40.19 -30.45 -9.24
N SER A 817 -40.64 -29.31 -8.63
CA SER A 817 -42.07 -28.86 -8.56
C SER A 817 -42.46 -27.65 -7.65
N ASN A 818 -41.78 -27.40 -6.51
CA ASN A 818 -42.01 -26.36 -5.44
C ASN A 818 -41.37 -26.82 -4.11
N VAL A 819 -40.61 -26.12 -3.24
CA VAL A 819 -39.76 -24.88 -3.24
C VAL A 819 -38.32 -25.36 -2.88
N GLY A 820 -37.20 -25.01 -3.61
CA GLY A 820 -35.64 -25.06 -3.64
C GLY A 820 -34.35 -26.09 -3.67
N LYS A 821 -33.91 -27.43 -3.52
CA LYS A 821 -34.05 -28.98 -3.25
C LYS A 821 -34.58 -30.21 -4.11
N ILE A 822 -33.77 -31.09 -4.70
CA ILE A 822 -34.16 -32.11 -5.74
C ILE A 822 -34.56 -33.54 -5.22
N GLU A 823 -35.06 -34.52 -6.04
CA GLU A 823 -35.29 -36.02 -5.79
C GLU A 823 -35.56 -37.00 -7.03
N LYS A 824 -34.55 -37.75 -7.54
CA LYS A 824 -34.52 -38.81 -8.63
C LYS A 824 -35.31 -38.65 -9.98
N SER A 825 -34.68 -38.39 -11.17
CA SER A 825 -35.08 -38.82 -12.59
C SER A 825 -34.96 -37.83 -13.79
N PHE A 826 -34.55 -38.25 -15.00
CA PHE A 826 -34.27 -37.40 -16.19
C PHE A 826 -35.46 -37.01 -17.14
N ILE A 827 -35.34 -35.95 -18.00
CA ILE A 827 -36.21 -35.71 -19.21
C ILE A 827 -35.55 -35.89 -20.61
N ASP A 828 -35.18 -34.86 -21.40
CA ASP A 828 -35.10 -35.02 -22.87
C ASP A 828 -33.92 -34.40 -23.64
N THR A 829 -33.42 -35.22 -24.57
CA THR A 829 -32.05 -35.39 -25.01
C THR A 829 -31.98 -35.27 -26.54
N LEU A 830 -31.03 -34.54 -27.14
CA LEU A 830 -30.62 -34.77 -28.54
C LEU A 830 -29.26 -35.53 -28.62
N ASP A 831 -28.73 -35.95 -29.77
CA ASP A 831 -27.31 -36.38 -29.97
C ASP A 831 -26.68 -36.01 -31.37
N ILE A 832 -26.29 -34.73 -31.64
CA ILE A 832 -25.65 -34.18 -32.87
C ILE A 832 -24.17 -34.63 -32.99
N THR A 833 -23.41 -34.07 -33.95
CA THR A 833 -21.96 -34.23 -34.13
C THR A 833 -21.31 -33.05 -34.87
N MET A 834 -20.04 -32.79 -34.59
CA MET A 834 -19.17 -31.98 -35.41
C MET A 834 -17.87 -32.71 -35.80
N PRO A 835 -17.78 -33.21 -37.04
CA PRO A 835 -16.51 -33.29 -37.76
C PRO A 835 -16.04 -31.90 -38.22
N GLU A 836 -16.86 -30.87 -37.99
CA GLU A 836 -16.39 -29.50 -37.74
C GLU A 836 -15.44 -29.43 -36.51
N ALA A 837 -15.23 -30.58 -35.82
CA ALA A 837 -14.40 -31.00 -34.66
C ALA A 837 -15.14 -30.97 -33.28
N THR A 838 -14.73 -31.44 -32.06
CA THR A 838 -13.45 -31.92 -31.44
C THR A 838 -12.93 -31.35 -30.08
N PRO A 839 -13.60 -30.52 -29.25
CA PRO A 839 -13.19 -29.55 -28.21
C PRO A 839 -11.89 -29.51 -27.41
N GLY A 840 -11.38 -28.27 -27.36
CA GLY A 840 -10.52 -27.73 -26.33
C GLY A 840 -11.35 -26.89 -25.35
N LEU A 841 -10.63 -25.99 -24.69
CA LEU A 841 -10.97 -25.03 -23.64
C LEU A 841 -12.36 -24.28 -23.72
N SER A 842 -13.54 -24.62 -24.32
CA SER A 842 -14.73 -23.69 -24.25
C SER A 842 -16.20 -24.21 -24.35
N ILE A 843 -17.18 -23.29 -24.15
CA ILE A 843 -18.65 -23.31 -23.98
C ILE A 843 -19.32 -21.90 -24.27
N LYS A 844 -19.94 -21.07 -23.39
CA LYS A 844 -21.00 -19.97 -23.48
C LYS A 844 -22.37 -20.43 -22.95
N ILE A 845 -23.53 -20.18 -23.61
CA ILE A 845 -25.00 -20.33 -23.25
C ILE A 845 -25.62 -18.86 -23.08
N VAL A 846 -26.91 -18.50 -23.36
CA VAL A 846 -27.40 -17.07 -23.73
C VAL A 846 -28.96 -16.81 -23.61
N TYR A 847 -29.62 -15.73 -24.14
CA TYR A 847 -30.85 -15.75 -25.02
C TYR A 847 -31.43 -14.41 -25.61
N VAL A 848 -32.04 -14.20 -26.83
CA VAL A 848 -31.74 -14.25 -28.30
C VAL A 848 -32.82 -13.48 -29.11
N THR A 849 -33.87 -14.10 -29.73
CA THR A 849 -35.29 -13.60 -29.86
C THR A 849 -36.05 -13.49 -31.39
N ASN A 850 -37.31 -13.69 -32.04
CA ASN A 850 -38.63 -14.60 -32.25
C ASN A 850 -38.65 -15.83 -33.23
N ASN A 851 -38.59 -17.22 -33.00
CA ASN A 851 -38.11 -18.34 -32.03
C ASN A 851 -36.76 -19.19 -32.30
N ILE A 852 -35.57 -18.92 -31.69
CA ILE A 852 -34.21 -19.60 -31.68
C ILE A 852 -33.41 -19.24 -30.39
N TYR A 853 -32.17 -19.75 -30.16
CA TYR A 853 -31.24 -19.20 -29.15
C TYR A 853 -29.68 -19.10 -29.48
N MET A 854 -28.72 -19.17 -28.52
CA MET A 854 -27.25 -18.82 -28.63
C MET A 854 -26.16 -19.42 -27.59
N ILE A 855 -24.82 -19.47 -27.97
CA ILE A 855 -23.43 -19.89 -27.43
C ILE A 855 -22.43 -18.78 -27.97
N VAL A 856 -21.09 -18.89 -27.85
CA VAL A 856 -20.00 -18.77 -28.88
C VAL A 856 -18.68 -19.41 -28.33
N PHE A 857 -17.78 -20.12 -29.09
CA PHE A 857 -16.67 -20.97 -28.50
C PHE A 857 -15.38 -21.31 -29.31
N ASP A 858 -14.48 -22.21 -28.81
CA ASP A 858 -13.13 -22.77 -29.26
C ASP A 858 -12.91 -24.21 -29.91
N ASN A 859 -11.93 -24.42 -30.86
CA ASN A 859 -11.29 -25.74 -31.25
C ASN A 859 -9.73 -26.06 -31.16
N TYR A 860 -8.90 -25.80 -30.15
CA TYR A 860 -7.46 -26.27 -30.06
C TYR A 860 -6.46 -26.23 -31.31
N GLY A 861 -6.57 -25.35 -32.32
CA GLY A 861 -5.47 -25.05 -33.29
C GLY A 861 -5.68 -24.21 -34.62
N SER A 862 -6.70 -23.34 -34.79
CA SER A 862 -6.97 -22.45 -35.96
C SER A 862 -7.59 -21.10 -35.56
N PRO A 863 -7.69 -20.09 -36.42
CA PRO A 863 -8.56 -19.00 -36.08
C PRO A 863 -10.08 -19.28 -36.27
N THR A 864 -10.54 -20.30 -37.02
CA THR A 864 -11.90 -20.46 -37.65
C THR A 864 -13.25 -20.45 -36.83
N ILE A 865 -13.42 -19.81 -35.66
CA ILE A 865 -14.67 -19.61 -34.81
C ILE A 865 -16.11 -19.75 -35.40
N THR A 866 -16.49 -20.95 -35.79
CA THR A 866 -17.89 -21.30 -36.12
C THR A 866 -18.84 -21.02 -34.90
N ILE A 867 -20.18 -21.05 -34.98
CA ILE A 867 -21.16 -20.39 -34.06
C ILE A 867 -22.70 -20.73 -34.27
N LYS A 868 -23.26 -21.94 -34.03
CA LYS A 868 -24.72 -22.33 -34.22
C LYS A 868 -25.96 -21.48 -33.74
N THR A 869 -27.26 -21.89 -33.63
CA THR A 869 -28.34 -21.20 -32.83
C THR A 869 -29.35 -22.01 -31.95
N VAL A 870 -29.89 -23.20 -32.30
CA VAL A 870 -31.07 -23.99 -31.76
C VAL A 870 -32.42 -23.29 -31.40
N GLU A 871 -33.53 -23.98 -31.06
CA GLU A 871 -34.80 -23.41 -30.53
C GLU A 871 -35.44 -24.35 -29.52
N ILE A 872 -36.01 -23.78 -28.46
CA ILE A 872 -36.68 -24.42 -27.35
C ILE A 872 -37.83 -23.59 -26.73
N ALA A 873 -39.05 -23.53 -27.32
CA ALA A 873 -40.40 -23.66 -26.68
C ALA A 873 -40.70 -23.36 -25.14
N ASN A 874 -41.96 -23.46 -24.70
CA ASN A 874 -42.34 -23.32 -23.25
C ASN A 874 -42.16 -24.56 -22.33
N ASN A 875 -42.85 -25.68 -22.61
CA ASN A 875 -42.93 -26.87 -21.73
C ASN A 875 -41.68 -27.82 -21.55
N GLY A 876 -40.43 -27.41 -21.67
CA GLY A 876 -39.27 -28.33 -21.74
C GLY A 876 -38.91 -29.14 -23.02
N THR A 877 -39.69 -29.17 -24.12
CA THR A 877 -39.33 -29.78 -25.44
C THR A 877 -37.86 -29.97 -25.95
N ILE A 878 -37.33 -31.22 -25.89
CA ILE A 878 -36.21 -31.87 -26.62
C ILE A 878 -36.47 -32.35 -28.08
N ARG A 879 -35.63 -32.12 -29.11
CA ARG A 879 -35.67 -32.81 -30.46
C ARG A 879 -34.46 -32.33 -31.28
N ASP A 880 -34.42 -32.31 -32.62
CA ASP A 880 -33.19 -32.73 -33.32
C ASP A 880 -32.26 -31.71 -34.00
N ASN A 881 -32.72 -30.53 -34.44
CA ASN A 881 -32.03 -29.92 -35.59
C ASN A 881 -32.05 -28.40 -35.63
N PHE A 882 -31.58 -27.85 -36.77
CA PHE A 882 -30.55 -26.83 -36.78
C PHE A 882 -30.58 -25.90 -38.08
N LEU A 883 -30.71 -24.55 -37.98
CA LEU A 883 -30.99 -23.47 -38.98
C LEU A 883 -29.88 -22.82 -39.89
N CYS A 884 -28.62 -22.51 -39.51
CA CYS A 884 -27.72 -21.61 -40.32
C CYS A 884 -26.16 -21.78 -40.07
N SER A 885 -25.19 -21.04 -40.68
CA SER A 885 -23.68 -21.22 -40.54
C SER A 885 -22.74 -20.08 -41.12
N TYR A 886 -21.53 -19.72 -40.59
CA TYR A 886 -20.43 -18.77 -41.08
C TYR A 886 -19.08 -18.68 -40.21
N ASN A 887 -18.10 -17.78 -40.48
CA ASN A 887 -16.75 -17.53 -39.83
C ASN A 887 -16.10 -16.12 -40.21
N ILE A 888 -15.05 -15.55 -39.54
CA ILE A 888 -14.37 -14.20 -39.76
C ILE A 888 -12.85 -14.07 -39.36
N THR A 889 -11.94 -13.78 -40.28
CA THR A 889 -10.45 -13.86 -40.16
C THR A 889 -9.64 -13.33 -38.93
N LYS A 890 -9.60 -13.95 -37.72
CA LYS A 890 -8.55 -13.67 -36.67
C LYS A 890 -7.12 -13.97 -37.20
N PRO A 891 -6.13 -13.07 -37.05
CA PRO A 891 -4.71 -13.45 -37.13
C PRO A 891 -4.18 -14.15 -35.85
N GLY A 892 -2.85 -14.32 -35.70
CA GLY A 892 -2.11 -14.84 -34.54
C GLY A 892 -1.94 -16.37 -34.29
N TYR A 893 -0.79 -16.76 -33.69
CA TYR A 893 -0.05 -18.04 -33.87
C TYR A 893 0.50 -18.67 -32.55
N SER A 894 -0.08 -19.77 -32.07
CA SER A 894 -1.04 -19.54 -30.98
C SER A 894 -1.49 -20.75 -30.10
N ASN A 895 -1.95 -20.47 -28.87
CA ASN A 895 -2.60 -21.35 -27.86
C ASN A 895 -3.64 -20.63 -26.92
N PHE A 896 -5.00 -20.71 -27.12
CA PHE A 896 -6.10 -20.64 -26.08
C PHE A 896 -7.29 -19.53 -25.88
N CYS A 897 -8.19 -19.09 -26.84
CA CYS A 897 -9.48 -18.23 -26.83
C CYS A 897 -10.90 -18.68 -26.49
N SER A 898 -11.71 -17.90 -25.77
CA SER A 898 -13.13 -17.98 -26.06
C SER A 898 -14.00 -16.79 -25.72
N PRO A 899 -15.30 -16.90 -26.02
CA PRO A 899 -16.17 -15.73 -26.14
C PRO A 899 -17.14 -15.35 -25.02
N ASN A 900 -17.13 -14.09 -24.62
CA ASN A 900 -18.27 -13.49 -23.93
C ASN A 900 -19.58 -13.33 -24.78
N VAL A 901 -20.69 -12.73 -24.30
CA VAL A 901 -21.80 -12.13 -25.11
C VAL A 901 -22.50 -10.94 -24.38
N ILE A 902 -23.23 -10.02 -25.02
CA ILE A 902 -24.20 -9.12 -24.33
C ILE A 902 -25.49 -8.88 -25.10
N ARG A 903 -26.61 -8.59 -24.44
CA ARG A 903 -27.75 -7.90 -25.03
C ARG A 903 -27.82 -6.48 -24.57
N ILE A 904 -28.15 -5.61 -25.53
CA ILE A 904 -28.23 -4.19 -25.26
C ILE A 904 -29.64 -3.62 -25.59
N LYS A 905 -30.16 -3.41 -26.83
CA LYS A 905 -31.57 -2.96 -27.14
C LYS A 905 -31.89 -2.85 -28.66
N ASP A 906 -32.99 -3.39 -29.24
CA ASP A 906 -33.55 -3.30 -30.65
C ASP A 906 -32.82 -3.79 -31.95
N ASN A 907 -32.29 -2.93 -32.84
CA ASN A 907 -31.95 -3.15 -34.27
C ASN A 907 -30.48 -3.34 -34.84
N ILE A 908 -29.41 -3.48 -34.05
CA ILE A 908 -28.00 -3.81 -34.39
C ILE A 908 -27.43 -4.89 -33.34
N PHE A 909 -26.16 -5.01 -32.85
CA PHE A 909 -25.63 -6.02 -31.82
C PHE A 909 -24.19 -5.66 -31.28
N ALA A 910 -23.50 -6.43 -30.39
CA ALA A 910 -22.03 -6.31 -30.02
C ALA A 910 -21.15 -7.59 -30.26
N VAL A 911 -19.79 -7.58 -30.08
CA VAL A 911 -18.83 -8.75 -30.11
C VAL A 911 -17.34 -8.53 -29.60
N SER A 912 -16.97 -8.59 -28.32
CA SER A 912 -15.56 -8.55 -27.82
C SER A 912 -14.59 -9.74 -28.16
N TYR A 913 -13.23 -9.70 -28.09
CA TYR A 913 -12.35 -10.87 -28.43
C TYR A 913 -10.76 -10.89 -28.24
N HIS A 914 -10.11 -11.70 -27.32
CA HIS A 914 -8.62 -11.75 -27.00
C HIS A 914 -7.58 -12.80 -27.61
N SER A 915 -6.25 -12.87 -27.25
CA SER A 915 -5.16 -13.49 -28.09
C SER A 915 -3.90 -14.29 -27.57
N THR A 916 -3.19 -15.08 -28.43
CA THR A 916 -1.73 -15.42 -28.38
C THR A 916 -1.01 -15.51 -29.73
N ASN A 917 0.13 -14.83 -29.78
CA ASN A 917 1.32 -15.12 -30.58
C ASN A 917 2.43 -15.29 -29.56
N TYR A 918 3.32 -16.26 -29.70
CA TYR A 918 4.45 -16.43 -28.75
C TYR A 918 5.35 -15.17 -28.55
N ALA A 919 5.21 -14.14 -29.37
CA ALA A 919 6.03 -12.93 -29.36
C ALA A 919 5.31 -11.62 -28.99
N SER A 920 4.13 -11.35 -29.55
CA SER A 920 3.69 -9.97 -29.74
C SER A 920 2.21 -9.74 -29.53
N LYS A 921 1.95 -9.06 -28.45
CA LYS A 921 0.68 -8.70 -27.89
C LYS A 921 0.08 -7.46 -28.68
N SER A 922 -1.22 -7.37 -29.03
CA SER A 922 -2.01 -6.22 -29.64
C SER A 922 -3.58 -6.30 -29.47
N ASP A 923 -4.53 -5.37 -29.85
CA ASP A 923 -6.05 -5.49 -29.65
C ASP A 923 -7.05 -5.29 -30.89
N LEU A 924 -8.40 -5.59 -30.85
CA LEU A 924 -9.45 -5.55 -31.97
C LEU A 924 -10.88 -4.88 -31.78
N ILE A 925 -11.77 -4.79 -32.82
CA ILE A 925 -13.18 -4.27 -32.71
C ILE A 925 -14.17 -4.57 -33.89
N SER A 926 -15.48 -4.15 -33.93
CA SER A 926 -16.44 -4.15 -35.11
C SER A 926 -17.94 -3.60 -34.97
N THR A 927 -18.77 -3.43 -36.04
CA THR A 927 -20.31 -3.23 -36.10
C THR A 927 -21.08 -3.73 -37.42
N ILE A 928 -22.47 -3.71 -37.59
CA ILE A 928 -23.35 -4.33 -38.71
C ILE A 928 -24.94 -4.04 -38.75
N GLN A 929 -25.87 -4.72 -39.54
CA GLN A 929 -27.41 -4.53 -39.65
C GLN A 929 -28.32 -5.65 -40.40
N ILE A 930 -29.62 -5.93 -40.02
CA ILE A 930 -30.65 -7.06 -40.26
C ILE A 930 -31.43 -7.30 -41.63
N SER A 931 -31.61 -8.62 -42.28
CA SER A 931 -31.69 -9.53 -44.29
C SER A 931 -32.26 -9.61 -41.88
N LEU A 932 -33.55 -9.84 -41.27
CA LEU A 932 -34.21 -11.03 -40.51
C LEU A 932 -33.74 -12.60 -40.46
N ALA A 933 -34.49 -13.47 -39.70
CA ALA A 933 -34.65 -14.99 -39.71
C ALA A 933 -33.54 -16.07 -39.43
N GLY A 934 -32.74 -16.05 -38.35
CA GLY A 934 -31.85 -17.18 -37.96
C GLY A 934 -30.36 -17.13 -38.41
N ASN A 935 -29.93 -16.06 -39.11
CA ASN A 935 -28.71 -15.96 -39.95
C ASN A 935 -27.81 -14.71 -39.61
N ILE A 936 -26.53 -14.47 -40.00
CA ILE A 936 -25.65 -13.37 -39.42
C ILE A 936 -24.40 -12.94 -40.38
N THR A 937 -23.53 -11.85 -40.19
CA THR A 937 -22.19 -11.36 -40.86
C THR A 937 -21.21 -10.21 -40.19
N LEU A 938 -20.76 -8.98 -40.72
CA LEU A 938 -19.51 -8.12 -40.30
C LEU A 938 -19.23 -6.58 -40.87
N ILE A 939 -18.27 -5.61 -40.48
CA ILE A 939 -17.94 -4.21 -41.17
C ILE A 939 -16.51 -3.39 -41.35
N ASP A 940 -15.95 -2.42 -40.51
CA ASP A 940 -14.75 -1.43 -40.65
C ASP A 940 -13.34 -1.44 -39.80
N THR A 941 -12.79 -0.46 -38.97
CA THR A 941 -11.39 -0.42 -38.22
C THR A 941 -11.08 0.49 -36.89
N TYR A 942 -9.97 0.31 -36.05
CA TYR A 942 -9.50 1.03 -34.76
C TYR A 942 -7.92 0.95 -34.36
N THR A 943 -7.32 1.81 -33.46
CA THR A 943 -5.91 1.82 -32.81
C THR A 943 -5.67 2.15 -31.23
N ALA A 944 -5.18 1.25 -30.28
CA ALA A 944 -4.75 1.41 -28.81
C ALA A 944 -3.70 0.38 -28.13
N ASN A 945 -3.62 0.05 -26.76
CA ASN A 945 -2.43 -0.63 -26.04
C ASN A 945 -2.41 -1.40 -24.62
N ALA A 946 -1.20 -1.92 -24.18
CA ALA A 946 -0.73 -2.47 -22.84
C ALA A 946 0.81 -2.88 -22.69
N TYR A 947 1.37 -3.51 -21.59
CA TYR A 947 2.83 -3.93 -21.46
C TYR A 947 3.45 -5.41 -21.21
N PHE A 948 2.85 -6.57 -20.79
CA PHE A 948 3.48 -7.98 -20.60
C PHE A 948 4.12 -8.65 -21.86
N SER A 949 4.99 -9.66 -21.76
CA SER A 949 4.84 -10.87 -20.94
C SER A 949 5.20 -12.13 -21.68
N SER A 950 6.39 -12.14 -22.24
CA SER A 950 6.99 -13.25 -22.96
C SER A 950 7.49 -14.39 -22.06
N VAL A 951 6.94 -14.55 -20.85
CA VAL A 951 7.01 -15.82 -20.09
C VAL A 951 5.77 -16.64 -20.43
N PHE A 952 5.92 -17.96 -20.56
CA PHE A 952 5.04 -18.81 -21.37
C PHE A 952 3.56 -18.93 -20.92
N GLY A 953 2.65 -18.68 -21.88
CA GLY A 953 1.28 -19.21 -21.96
C GLY A 953 0.52 -18.93 -23.28
N TYR A 954 -0.82 -18.95 -23.43
CA TYR A 954 -2.04 -19.54 -22.78
C TYR A 954 -3.31 -18.63 -22.98
N ASP A 955 -4.17 -18.39 -21.98
CA ASP A 955 -5.66 -18.25 -21.95
C ASP A 955 -6.60 -16.95 -21.89
N GLU A 956 -6.25 -15.73 -21.43
CA GLU A 956 -7.07 -14.72 -20.62
C GLU A 956 -8.61 -14.43 -20.73
N TYR A 957 -9.11 -13.17 -20.90
CA TYR A 957 -10.49 -12.79 -20.46
C TYR A 957 -11.24 -11.45 -20.82
N SER A 958 -12.08 -10.96 -21.79
CA SER A 958 -12.87 -11.13 -23.06
C SER A 958 -14.27 -10.36 -23.26
N ASP A 959 -14.78 -9.34 -22.48
CA ASP A 959 -16.24 -9.27 -22.02
C ASP A 959 -17.32 -8.11 -22.22
N ILE A 960 -18.16 -7.64 -21.18
CA ILE A 960 -18.95 -6.32 -20.99
C ILE A 960 -20.00 -6.01 -19.76
N ILE A 961 -19.70 -5.97 -18.41
CA ILE A 961 -20.53 -5.91 -17.09
C ILE A 961 -21.39 -4.65 -16.54
N PRO A 962 -22.68 -4.34 -16.86
CA PRO A 962 -23.51 -3.19 -16.35
C PRO A 962 -23.80 -2.91 -14.81
N VAL A 963 -24.09 -1.68 -14.29
CA VAL A 963 -23.82 -1.27 -12.85
C VAL A 963 -24.79 -0.48 -11.86
N ASP A 964 -25.70 0.47 -12.20
CA ASP A 964 -26.70 1.29 -11.38
C ASP A 964 -26.71 2.84 -11.63
N GLY A 965 -27.71 3.38 -12.36
CA GLY A 965 -27.90 4.83 -12.66
C GLY A 965 -28.56 5.17 -14.03
N SER A 966 -28.21 6.32 -14.67
CA SER A 966 -28.64 6.79 -16.02
C SER A 966 -27.59 6.66 -17.17
N ASN A 967 -27.46 7.59 -18.15
CA ASN A 967 -26.66 7.41 -19.39
C ASN A 967 -25.14 7.67 -19.16
N HIS A 968 -24.30 7.61 -20.21
CA HIS A 968 -22.85 7.85 -20.12
C HIS A 968 -22.05 6.63 -19.61
N LEU A 969 -21.28 6.67 -18.53
CA LEU A 969 -20.05 5.86 -18.20
C LEU A 969 -20.20 4.30 -18.38
N TYR A 970 -19.21 3.48 -18.83
CA TYR A 970 -19.13 1.98 -19.09
C TYR A 970 -18.27 1.13 -18.10
N ALA A 971 -17.63 0.01 -18.52
CA ALA A 971 -16.25 -0.50 -18.21
C ALA A 971 -15.68 -1.61 -19.15
N LEU A 972 -14.36 -1.91 -19.18
CA LEU A 972 -13.65 -3.19 -19.55
C LEU A 972 -13.60 -3.94 -18.18
N LEU A 973 -13.56 -5.26 -18.00
CA LEU A 973 -12.69 -5.81 -16.93
C LEU A 973 -11.51 -6.54 -17.56
N TYR A 974 -10.85 -7.53 -16.97
CA TYR A 974 -9.75 -8.37 -17.48
C TYR A 974 -9.43 -9.45 -16.27
N GLY A 975 -8.82 -10.70 -16.31
CA GLY A 975 -8.58 -11.62 -15.06
C GLY A 975 -7.48 -12.79 -15.02
N TYR A 976 -7.49 -13.87 -14.14
CA TYR A 976 -6.36 -14.91 -13.95
C TYR A 976 -6.49 -16.55 -13.87
N ASP A 977 -6.58 -17.43 -14.94
CA ASP A 977 -6.55 -18.97 -15.03
C ASP A 977 -5.28 -19.88 -15.28
N TYR A 978 -4.58 -19.95 -16.45
CA TYR A 978 -3.60 -21.05 -16.78
C TYR A 978 -2.39 -21.13 -15.84
N PHE A 979 -2.02 -22.37 -15.45
CA PHE A 979 -1.11 -22.55 -14.32
C PHE A 979 -0.61 -24.09 -14.22
N ILE A 980 0.70 -24.42 -13.99
CA ILE A 980 1.44 -25.73 -13.74
C ILE A 980 2.73 -25.79 -12.74
N PRO A 981 2.67 -25.87 -11.37
CA PRO A 981 3.66 -25.43 -10.29
C PRO A 981 4.84 -24.38 -10.41
N GLY A 982 4.74 -23.25 -9.67
CA GLY A 982 5.82 -22.45 -9.03
C GLY A 982 6.78 -21.49 -9.79
N GLN A 983 6.34 -20.63 -10.74
CA GLN A 983 7.27 -19.79 -11.54
C GLN A 983 6.94 -18.26 -11.72
N HIS A 984 6.00 -17.61 -10.98
CA HIS A 984 5.37 -16.40 -11.57
C HIS A 984 4.74 -15.33 -10.66
N ARG A 985 4.05 -14.34 -11.29
CA ARG A 985 4.05 -12.93 -10.87
C ARG A 985 2.77 -12.11 -11.21
N GLY A 986 1.58 -12.72 -11.28
CA GLY A 986 0.42 -12.16 -12.01
C GLY A 986 -0.58 -11.17 -11.34
N SER A 987 -0.45 -9.84 -11.43
CA SER A 987 -1.50 -8.90 -10.94
C SER A 987 -2.80 -8.87 -11.78
N GLY A 988 -3.99 -8.76 -11.16
CA GLY A 988 -5.14 -8.06 -11.81
C GLY A 988 -4.97 -6.54 -11.72
N VAL A 989 -5.64 -5.69 -12.55
CA VAL A 989 -5.29 -4.31 -13.11
C VAL A 989 -6.56 -3.41 -13.48
N ILE A 990 -6.60 -2.53 -14.55
CA ILE A 990 -7.69 -1.94 -15.46
C ILE A 990 -7.08 -1.32 -16.83
N ILE A 991 -7.77 -0.75 -17.91
CA ILE A 991 -7.29 0.24 -19.00
C ILE A 991 -8.05 1.59 -19.40
N THR A 992 -9.18 1.79 -20.20
CA THR A 992 -10.40 2.71 -19.95
C THR A 992 -11.52 3.34 -21.01
N ILE A 993 -12.44 2.77 -21.87
CA ILE A 993 -13.21 3.49 -23.01
C ILE A 993 -14.70 4.17 -23.01
N GLN A 994 -15.41 4.62 -24.12
CA GLN A 994 -16.87 5.15 -24.28
C GLN A 994 -17.64 4.80 -25.62
N ILE A 995 -18.99 5.11 -25.76
CA ILE A 995 -20.05 4.74 -26.76
C ILE A 995 -21.40 5.59 -26.85
N ASN A 996 -22.22 5.40 -27.92
CA ASN A 996 -23.64 5.82 -28.21
C ASN A 996 -24.52 4.73 -28.96
N ASP A 997 -25.81 4.98 -29.30
CA ASP A 997 -26.93 4.06 -29.69
C ASP A 997 -27.00 3.33 -31.08
N THR A 998 -25.92 3.06 -31.84
CA THR A 998 -26.05 2.36 -33.16
C THR A 998 -24.86 1.54 -33.66
N GLY A 999 -23.66 2.15 -33.88
CA GLY A 999 -22.71 1.54 -34.82
C GLY A 999 -21.29 2.09 -35.10
N VAL A 1000 -20.65 3.03 -34.38
CA VAL A 1000 -19.36 3.65 -34.84
C VAL A 1000 -18.30 3.88 -33.74
N ILE A 1001 -17.60 2.81 -33.32
CA ILE A 1001 -16.54 2.75 -32.28
C ILE A 1001 -15.67 4.04 -32.10
N ASN A 1002 -15.56 4.58 -30.86
CA ASN A 1002 -14.55 5.56 -30.41
C ASN A 1002 -13.76 5.05 -29.17
N GLN A 1003 -12.50 5.46 -28.98
CA GLN A 1003 -11.34 4.57 -29.08
C GLN A 1003 -10.22 4.84 -28.02
N ASN A 1004 -10.49 5.42 -26.84
CA ASN A 1004 -9.52 6.38 -26.23
C ASN A 1004 -9.31 6.43 -24.68
N PRO A 1005 -8.87 5.38 -23.97
CA PRO A 1005 -8.94 5.23 -22.49
C PRO A 1005 -8.88 6.51 -21.59
N LYS A 1006 -9.85 6.76 -20.67
CA LYS A 1006 -9.97 8.01 -19.86
C LYS A 1006 -9.26 7.99 -18.46
N ALA A 1007 -8.75 6.88 -17.85
CA ALA A 1007 -7.88 6.87 -16.63
C ALA A 1007 -7.19 5.53 -16.16
N THR A 1008 -6.44 5.54 -15.01
CA THR A 1008 -5.39 4.54 -14.53
C THR A 1008 -5.14 4.38 -12.95
N PHE A 1009 -5.13 3.19 -12.26
CA PHE A 1009 -5.07 2.89 -10.74
C PHE A 1009 -4.63 1.42 -10.25
N THR A 1010 -4.86 0.93 -8.98
CA THR A 1010 -4.20 -0.20 -8.21
C THR A 1010 -4.94 -0.86 -6.96
N PHE A 1011 -5.43 -2.15 -6.99
CA PHE A 1011 -6.25 -2.86 -5.95
C PHE A 1011 -5.57 -3.87 -4.97
N GLU A 1012 -4.60 -4.72 -5.35
CA GLU A 1012 -3.96 -5.73 -4.46
C GLU A 1012 -2.47 -6.05 -4.81
N ALA A 1013 -1.64 -6.37 -3.79
CA ALA A 1013 -0.16 -6.39 -3.82
C ALA A 1013 0.63 -7.69 -3.44
N TYR A 1014 0.10 -8.74 -2.78
CA TYR A 1014 0.73 -10.10 -2.80
C TYR A 1014 -0.23 -11.31 -2.67
N GLY A 1015 -0.05 -12.36 -3.49
CA GLY A 1015 -0.80 -13.64 -3.51
C GLY A 1015 -2.19 -13.64 -4.19
N CYS A 1016 -2.43 -14.48 -5.21
CA CYS A 1016 -3.35 -14.09 -6.30
C CYS A 1016 -4.37 -15.13 -6.88
N SER A 1017 -4.96 -14.75 -8.05
CA SER A 1017 -6.04 -15.18 -8.97
C SER A 1017 -7.50 -14.93 -8.62
N ARG A 1018 -8.35 -14.80 -9.66
CA ARG A 1018 -9.70 -14.20 -9.81
C ARG A 1018 -10.03 -12.71 -9.51
N PRO A 1019 -10.70 -12.05 -10.46
CA PRO A 1019 -11.55 -10.88 -10.14
C PRO A 1019 -12.62 -10.36 -11.17
N ASP A 1020 -13.73 -9.64 -10.81
CA ASP A 1020 -15.01 -9.49 -11.62
C ASP A 1020 -16.17 -8.58 -10.94
N LEU A 1021 -17.55 -8.70 -11.13
CA LEU A 1021 -18.68 -7.77 -10.58
C LEU A 1021 -20.32 -8.06 -10.65
N ILE A 1022 -21.23 -8.27 -9.62
CA ILE A 1022 -22.82 -8.34 -9.45
C ILE A 1022 -23.87 -7.27 -8.74
N HIS A 1023 -25.12 -6.88 -9.09
CA HIS A 1023 -25.99 -5.81 -8.35
C HIS A 1023 -26.37 -5.91 -6.77
N ILE A 1024 -26.67 -4.86 -5.88
CA ILE A 1024 -27.28 -4.63 -4.42
C ILE A 1024 -27.88 -3.25 -3.85
N LYS A 1025 -27.26 -2.04 -3.80
CA LYS A 1025 -27.80 -0.69 -3.39
C LYS A 1025 -27.08 0.69 -3.76
N ASN A 1026 -26.85 1.06 -5.03
CA ASN A 1026 -26.14 2.30 -5.50
C ASN A 1026 -24.61 2.49 -5.32
N THR A 1027 -23.93 2.18 -4.21
CA THR A 1027 -22.49 2.56 -3.96
C THR A 1027 -21.61 1.53 -3.22
N THR A 1028 -22.07 0.28 -3.10
CA THR A 1028 -21.72 -0.80 -2.13
C THR A 1028 -21.54 -2.23 -2.70
N TYR A 1029 -20.66 -2.43 -3.69
CA TYR A 1029 -20.42 -3.56 -4.65
C TYR A 1029 -19.63 -4.86 -4.13
N ALA A 1030 -19.11 -5.83 -4.95
CA ALA A 1030 -18.57 -7.17 -4.51
C ALA A 1030 -17.27 -7.87 -5.24
N LEU A 1031 -16.50 -8.99 -4.96
CA LEU A 1031 -15.17 -9.33 -5.72
C LEU A 1031 -14.33 -10.68 -5.64
N ALA A 1032 -14.77 -11.91 -5.28
CA ALA A 1032 -13.82 -13.00 -4.95
C ALA A 1032 -12.43 -13.13 -5.55
N TYR A 1033 -11.52 -13.13 -4.52
CA TYR A 1033 -8.90 -14.08 -3.79
C TYR A 1033 -8.50 -14.93 -2.52
N SER A 1034 -8.03 -16.16 -2.71
CA SER A 1034 -6.99 -16.59 -1.80
C SER A 1034 -5.70 -15.94 -2.19
N LYS A 1035 -5.00 -15.42 -1.19
CA LYS A 1035 -3.58 -15.25 -1.35
C LYS A 1035 -3.05 -16.63 -1.70
N SER A 1036 -2.31 -16.79 -2.78
CA SER A 1036 -1.12 -17.64 -2.68
C SER A 1036 -0.38 -17.13 -1.43
N VAL A 1037 -0.37 -17.95 -0.37
CA VAL A 1037 -0.11 -17.47 1.00
C VAL A 1037 1.37 -17.39 1.28
N GLY A 1038 1.79 -16.17 1.62
CA GLY A 1038 3.15 -15.87 2.00
C GLY A 1038 4.12 -16.17 0.85
N THR A 1039 5.24 -16.80 1.18
CA THR A 1039 6.28 -17.19 0.21
C THR A 1039 6.10 -18.59 -0.36
N ASN A 1040 4.99 -19.28 -0.05
CA ASN A 1040 4.76 -20.66 -0.47
C ASN A 1040 3.74 -20.75 -1.62
N PRO A 1041 4.17 -20.96 -2.88
CA PRO A 1041 3.28 -20.99 -4.04
C PRO A 1041 2.27 -22.16 -4.04
N TYR A 1042 2.49 -23.16 -3.17
CA TYR A 1042 1.59 -24.30 -3.00
C TYR A 1042 0.53 -24.06 -1.92
N GLN A 1043 0.62 -22.95 -1.18
CA GLN A 1043 -0.24 -22.65 -0.02
C GLN A 1043 -1.05 -21.37 -0.23
N ILE A 1044 -2.14 -21.25 0.52
CA ILE A 1044 -3.32 -20.54 0.04
C ILE A 1044 -4.19 -20.03 1.23
N SER A 1045 -4.91 -18.88 1.15
CA SER A 1045 -6.01 -18.44 2.06
C SER A 1045 -6.73 -17.16 1.65
N GLY A 1046 -8.07 -17.19 1.74
CA GLY A 1046 -8.97 -16.13 1.35
C GLY A 1046 -9.15 -14.87 2.22
N ILE A 1047 -9.24 -13.66 1.62
CA ILE A 1047 -9.45 -12.24 2.18
C ILE A 1047 -10.64 -11.24 1.57
N VAL A 1048 -11.97 -11.56 1.32
CA VAL A 1048 -13.33 -10.85 1.24
C VAL A 1048 -13.42 -9.58 0.34
N GLN A 1049 -12.35 -8.91 -0.07
CA GLN A 1049 -12.34 -7.46 -0.37
C GLN A 1049 -13.40 -6.87 -1.39
N THR A 1050 -13.56 -5.57 -1.63
CA THR A 1050 -14.21 -4.47 -0.88
C THR A 1050 -13.99 -3.14 -1.66
N LEU A 1051 -14.92 -2.13 -1.75
CA LEU A 1051 -15.02 -0.82 -2.54
C LEU A 1051 -15.31 0.59 -1.83
N TYR A 1052 -16.06 1.56 -2.42
CA TYR A 1052 -17.08 2.54 -1.86
C TYR A 1052 -16.99 3.95 -2.53
N ILE A 1053 -18.12 4.54 -2.97
CA ILE A 1053 -18.12 5.58 -4.04
C ILE A 1053 -19.21 6.70 -3.95
N SER A 1054 -19.10 7.79 -4.77
CA SER A 1054 -20.16 8.78 -5.14
C SER A 1054 -20.72 8.66 -6.60
N SER A 1055 -20.59 9.65 -7.54
CA SER A 1055 -21.33 9.66 -8.86
C SER A 1055 -20.73 10.28 -10.20
N ASN A 1056 -19.41 10.38 -10.47
CA ASN A 1056 -18.81 10.80 -11.81
C ASN A 1056 -17.27 10.52 -12.11
N GLY A 1057 -16.87 9.53 -12.95
CA GLY A 1057 -15.47 9.20 -13.39
C GLY A 1057 -14.44 8.53 -12.42
N THR A 1058 -13.81 9.32 -11.52
CA THR A 1058 -12.37 9.16 -11.11
C THR A 1058 -12.03 8.85 -9.62
N ILE A 1059 -10.74 8.58 -9.32
CA ILE A 1059 -10.24 7.31 -8.70
C ILE A 1059 -9.89 7.26 -7.19
N ILE A 1060 -10.27 6.18 -6.45
CA ILE A 1060 -10.20 6.10 -4.95
C ILE A 1060 -9.90 4.71 -4.33
N LYS A 1061 -9.88 4.57 -2.99
CA LYS A 1061 -9.77 3.29 -2.26
C LYS A 1061 -10.58 3.15 -0.96
N GLN A 1062 -11.66 3.91 -0.84
CA GLN A 1062 -12.65 3.89 0.24
C GLN A 1062 -13.77 4.87 -0.16
N GLN A 1063 -14.90 4.92 0.56
CA GLN A 1063 -15.79 6.09 0.39
C GLN A 1063 -15.05 7.26 0.98
N PRO A 1064 -15.00 8.41 0.30
CA PRO A 1064 -14.97 9.66 1.03
C PRO A 1064 -16.21 9.68 1.93
N LYS A 1065 -16.01 9.37 3.22
CA LYS A 1065 -17.08 9.42 4.23
C LYS A 1065 -17.80 10.75 4.10
N GLY A 1066 -19.09 10.70 3.79
CA GLY A 1066 -19.94 11.89 3.67
C GLY A 1066 -19.75 12.79 4.87
N THR A 1067 -19.47 14.07 4.61
CA THR A 1067 -18.77 15.06 5.45
C THR A 1067 -19.15 15.06 6.94
N SER A 1068 -18.60 14.12 7.72
CA SER A 1068 -18.70 14.01 9.18
C SER A 1068 -17.70 12.98 9.74
N VAL A 1069 -17.17 13.26 10.93
CA VAL A 1069 -16.11 12.49 11.63
C VAL A 1069 -14.71 12.58 10.99
N ARG A 1070 -14.02 13.72 11.19
CA ARG A 1070 -12.57 13.84 11.01
C ARG A 1070 -11.82 13.17 12.18
N SER A 1071 -11.50 11.89 12.05
CA SER A 1071 -10.47 11.25 12.89
C SER A 1071 -9.09 11.55 12.29
N VAL A 1072 -8.25 12.31 13.00
CA VAL A 1072 -6.94 12.73 12.49
C VAL A 1072 -5.86 11.75 12.93
N PHE A 1073 -5.26 11.03 11.97
CA PHE A 1073 -4.09 10.19 12.18
C PHE A 1073 -2.82 10.94 11.76
N LEU A 1074 -1.77 10.88 12.58
CA LEU A 1074 -0.45 11.37 12.24
C LEU A 1074 0.35 10.32 11.48
N GLN A 1075 0.92 10.70 10.34
CA GLN A 1075 2.14 10.07 9.81
C GLN A 1075 2.97 11.19 9.15
N MET A 1076 4.15 11.48 9.71
CA MET A 1076 5.02 12.55 9.21
C MET A 1076 5.92 12.04 8.09
N ASP A 1077 5.87 12.71 6.94
CA ASP A 1077 6.73 12.47 5.79
C ASP A 1077 8.05 13.24 5.92
N GLN A 1078 9.18 12.66 5.47
CA GLN A 1078 10.49 13.32 5.52
C GLN A 1078 10.79 14.12 4.25
N SER A 1079 10.52 15.42 4.31
CA SER A 1079 11.29 16.40 3.55
C SER A 1079 11.72 17.56 4.46
N ILE A 1080 12.77 18.28 4.03
CA ILE A 1080 13.54 19.28 4.81
C ILE A 1080 14.52 18.65 5.83
N GLY A 1081 15.66 18.17 5.31
CA GLY A 1081 16.93 18.34 6.02
C GLY A 1081 17.62 19.65 5.57
N PRO A 1082 18.81 19.96 6.10
CA PRO A 1082 19.84 20.72 5.39
C PRO A 1082 20.41 19.92 4.21
#